data_AF-A0A2S9VDA0-F1
#
_entry.id   AF-A0A2S9VDA0-F1
#
_cell.length_a   1.000
_cell.length_b   1.000
_cell.length_c   1.000
_cell.angle_alpha   90.00
_cell.angle_beta   90.00
_cell.angle_gamma   90.00
#
_symmetry.space_group_name_H-M   'P 1'
#
loop_
_entity.id
_entity.type
_entity.pdbx_description
1 polymer ?
#
loop_
_entity_poly.entity_id
_entity_poly.type
_entity_poly.pdbx_seq_one_letter_code
_entity_poly.pdbx_strand_id
1 'polypeptide(L)'
;MPNQSPTSANKPSKKRFWRKGRIIKYSVILILLALIFSFSPLVIPTSNLTPSQAAQARSGAAKILKPLMSSREDVSISVTADHLEAISNAVSYTVPAVQLRLNSSSYGILIASSLTTIPGVVYVNFSCWLMPDFNGTMTFSQCKLGSLPVPGKLIEYFAKGLARLLFGEEALTTLNNILSNTQLENNQVVVRFKKPGNLKAAVEQRLTDTFKMVQDLRQINGVETETIQTYLDYIQSHSERTATTAEMIGKTFLLAKTRSASEDPTDENFAALWALAMSFGAPDFARIVAMPVDYSLMQPKKYVLRGRMDLRLHFFYSVALRLASEKQMSINIGKLKEVMDSAKGGSGYSFRDLTADKAGVELADFAISSDSNARRVQEVLAGIDSESQFIPLLHDLPEGLSEETFASVFGSESDPRYQEMEARIDNRIQALPVYANDTSQRQQAITTATYDRPVKAGQITQSGNWFQVDTHTHTRFSDGRFSITQLAENASKFGCDAVAITDHGDHNLKGVFSAEYWQDFANASSQFSDLTLIAGLEWNIPPFAGREHMTLLFPESVNHDRLISLFRDRYDHYGKTKSTTIDESQALEWLNSQFKSSETPPVVMYNHPSRKDLEPGENAHDMQKWRSQTPYVIGFSGAPGHQKKRGEDNGSYNNRFKTRHGWDPAVAIPGNDWDTLLQAGLQTFAARAPSDFHNTRMDYWPCEFSTTHVYASSRRTNDLLNGFASGIYWAQHGKFVASLSAQVQNDNGQTLAQAGNVIDSPRLPLTAKLSVTLNEKDWQGFKTSLDEVTAVIVTENGVQTEVFFPDSQRREHSFEIRLPANANITAVRWFGRSIQPEQHHYQFFTNPVMIHWQ
;
A
#
# COMPACT_ATOMS: atom_id res chain seq x y z
N MET A 1 -0.40 -3.09 113.02
CA MET A 1 0.04 -4.51 113.11
C MET A 1 -0.45 -5.25 111.86
N PRO A 2 0.33 -6.18 111.29
CA PRO A 2 1.32 -5.99 110.22
C PRO A 2 0.89 -6.75 108.92
N ASN A 3 1.56 -6.83 107.77
CA ASN A 3 2.98 -6.98 107.46
C ASN A 3 3.22 -6.97 105.92
N GLN A 4 4.47 -6.70 105.48
CA GLN A 4 5.17 -7.13 104.24
C GLN A 4 5.09 -6.32 102.91
N SER A 5 6.21 -5.59 102.67
CA SER A 5 7.19 -5.63 101.55
C SER A 5 6.78 -5.48 100.06
N PRO A 6 7.57 -4.73 99.24
CA PRO A 6 7.26 -4.41 97.85
C PRO A 6 7.90 -5.38 96.83
N THR A 7 7.18 -5.73 95.77
CA THR A 7 7.72 -6.47 94.61
C THR A 7 7.65 -5.66 93.32
N SER A 8 8.75 -5.72 92.60
CA SER A 8 9.07 -5.04 91.35
C SER A 8 8.20 -5.51 90.18
N ALA A 9 7.70 -4.56 89.40
CA ALA A 9 6.97 -4.80 88.15
C ALA A 9 7.94 -5.22 87.03
N ASN A 10 7.95 -6.51 86.69
CA ASN A 10 8.62 -7.04 85.51
C ASN A 10 7.65 -7.01 84.30
N LYS A 11 8.07 -6.34 83.21
CA LYS A 11 7.35 -6.32 81.92
C LYS A 11 7.25 -7.75 81.34
N PRO A 12 6.09 -8.17 80.79
CA PRO A 12 6.02 -9.45 80.08
C PRO A 12 6.74 -9.35 78.73
N SER A 13 7.67 -10.28 78.49
CA SER A 13 8.32 -10.46 77.19
C SER A 13 7.28 -10.91 76.16
N LYS A 14 7.02 -10.07 75.15
CA LYS A 14 6.20 -10.48 74.00
C LYS A 14 6.96 -11.56 73.22
N LYS A 15 6.34 -12.74 73.17
CA LYS A 15 6.82 -14.02 72.63
C LYS A 15 7.47 -13.91 71.24
N ARG A 16 8.73 -14.39 71.18
CA ARG A 16 9.58 -14.63 69.99
C ARG A 16 9.04 -15.67 68.98
N PHE A 17 7.82 -16.19 69.21
CA PHE A 17 7.24 -17.32 68.45
C PHE A 17 6.50 -16.89 67.18
N TRP A 18 5.96 -15.67 67.13
CA TRP A 18 5.21 -15.15 65.95
C TRP A 18 6.10 -14.73 64.77
N ARG A 19 7.41 -14.54 64.98
CA ARG A 19 8.38 -14.26 63.90
C ARG A 19 8.82 -15.53 63.16
N LYS A 20 8.90 -16.69 63.82
CA LYS A 20 9.34 -17.95 63.20
C LYS A 20 8.35 -18.49 62.17
N GLY A 21 7.04 -18.44 62.45
CA GLY A 21 6.00 -18.89 61.51
C GLY A 21 5.92 -18.05 60.24
N ARG A 22 6.16 -16.73 60.34
CA ARG A 22 6.26 -15.86 59.16
C ARG A 22 7.52 -16.14 58.35
N ILE A 23 8.67 -16.31 58.99
CA ILE A 23 9.92 -16.67 58.30
C ILE A 23 9.77 -17.99 57.56
N ILE A 24 9.21 -19.03 58.20
CA ILE A 24 8.96 -20.33 57.55
C ILE A 24 7.99 -20.17 56.37
N LYS A 25 6.89 -19.43 56.53
CA LYS A 25 5.94 -19.17 55.45
C LYS A 25 6.60 -18.47 54.26
N TYR A 26 7.39 -17.43 54.50
CA TYR A 26 8.10 -16.70 53.45
C TYR A 26 9.22 -17.53 52.81
N SER A 27 9.95 -18.35 53.58
CA SER A 27 10.96 -19.27 53.04
C SER A 27 10.34 -20.36 52.17
N VAL A 28 9.19 -20.94 52.56
CA VAL A 28 8.45 -21.91 51.76
C VAL A 28 7.94 -21.26 50.47
N ILE A 29 7.41 -20.04 50.55
CA ILE A 29 7.00 -19.28 49.35
C ILE A 29 8.20 -19.01 48.45
N LEU A 30 9.33 -18.55 48.98
CA LEU A 30 10.56 -18.29 48.22
C LEU A 30 11.10 -19.55 47.54
N ILE A 31 11.08 -20.69 48.22
CA ILE A 31 11.50 -21.98 47.63
C ILE A 31 10.53 -22.39 46.52
N LEU A 32 9.21 -22.28 46.74
CA LEU A 32 8.22 -22.57 45.70
C LEU A 32 8.39 -21.66 44.48
N LEU A 33 8.62 -20.37 44.70
CA LEU A 33 8.92 -19.43 43.61
C LEU A 33 10.21 -19.84 42.89
N ALA A 34 11.30 -20.17 43.60
CA ALA A 34 12.55 -20.62 42.98
C ALA A 34 12.41 -21.96 42.23
N LEU A 35 11.47 -22.83 42.63
CA LEU A 35 11.20 -24.09 41.94
C LEU A 35 10.33 -23.90 40.68
N ILE A 36 9.40 -22.95 40.70
CA ILE A 36 8.45 -22.69 39.60
C ILE A 36 9.05 -21.81 38.51
N PHE A 37 9.79 -20.77 38.90
CA PHE A 37 10.36 -19.78 37.99
C PHE A 37 11.76 -20.18 37.52
N SER A 38 12.05 -19.92 36.24
CA SER A 38 13.32 -20.21 35.58
C SER A 38 13.82 -18.99 34.82
N PHE A 39 15.15 -18.85 34.69
CA PHE A 39 15.78 -17.84 33.82
C PHE A 39 16.03 -18.34 32.39
N SER A 40 15.71 -19.61 32.11
CA SER A 40 15.81 -20.20 30.79
C SER A 40 14.49 -20.85 30.37
N PRO A 41 14.05 -20.63 29.13
CA PRO A 41 12.85 -21.29 28.62
C PRO A 41 13.13 -22.77 28.38
N LEU A 42 12.13 -23.60 28.65
CA LEU A 42 12.10 -25.01 28.29
C LEU A 42 11.86 -25.20 26.78
N VAL A 43 11.02 -24.36 26.18
CA VAL A 43 10.74 -24.34 24.75
C VAL A 43 11.36 -23.10 24.14
N ILE A 44 12.23 -23.28 23.14
CA ILE A 44 12.93 -22.18 22.48
C ILE A 44 11.90 -21.28 21.78
N PRO A 45 12.00 -19.95 21.92
CA PRO A 45 11.11 -19.03 21.24
C PRO A 45 11.06 -19.24 19.73
N THR A 46 9.85 -19.41 19.18
CA THR A 46 9.65 -19.47 17.72
C THR A 46 9.55 -18.05 17.19
N SER A 47 10.58 -17.59 16.48
CA SER A 47 10.61 -16.24 15.88
C SER A 47 10.12 -16.21 14.43
N ASN A 48 10.26 -17.31 13.69
CA ASN A 48 9.90 -17.41 12.27
C ASN A 48 9.15 -18.73 12.00
N LEU A 49 8.22 -18.70 11.04
CA LEU A 49 7.55 -19.89 10.52
C LEU A 49 7.79 -20.01 9.02
N THR A 50 8.07 -21.23 8.54
CA THR A 50 8.03 -21.46 7.09
C THR A 50 6.59 -21.55 6.61
N PRO A 51 6.30 -21.20 5.35
CA PRO A 51 4.99 -21.38 4.74
C PRO A 51 4.47 -22.81 4.83
N SER A 52 5.36 -23.78 4.57
CA SER A 52 5.07 -25.20 4.76
C SER A 52 4.64 -25.55 6.19
N GLN A 53 5.32 -25.04 7.23
CA GLN A 53 4.92 -25.21 8.62
C GLN A 53 3.57 -24.54 8.91
N ALA A 54 3.36 -23.32 8.45
CA ALA A 54 2.11 -22.60 8.68
C ALA A 54 0.91 -23.28 7.98
N ALA A 55 1.09 -23.79 6.76
CA ALA A 55 0.09 -24.57 6.04
C ALA A 55 -0.21 -25.91 6.73
N GLN A 56 0.81 -26.59 7.28
CA GLN A 56 0.61 -27.78 8.11
C GLN A 56 -0.16 -27.44 9.39
N ALA A 57 0.09 -26.30 10.02
CA ALA A 57 -0.65 -25.83 11.18
C ALA A 57 -2.13 -25.61 10.83
N ARG A 58 -2.43 -24.92 9.72
CA ARG A 58 -3.80 -24.73 9.21
C ARG A 58 -4.50 -26.06 8.93
N SER A 59 -3.83 -26.97 8.22
CA SER A 59 -4.34 -28.29 7.87
C SER A 59 -4.61 -29.13 9.12
N GLY A 60 -3.68 -29.14 10.07
CA GLY A 60 -3.79 -29.84 11.34
C GLY A 60 -4.95 -29.31 12.19
N ALA A 61 -5.03 -27.98 12.35
CA ALA A 61 -6.13 -27.33 13.05
C ALA A 61 -7.48 -27.65 12.38
N ALA A 62 -7.56 -27.63 11.05
CA ALA A 62 -8.79 -27.99 10.32
C ALA A 62 -9.20 -29.46 10.53
N LYS A 63 -8.23 -30.39 10.62
CA LYS A 63 -8.49 -31.82 10.91
C LYS A 63 -8.99 -32.06 12.34
N ILE A 64 -8.70 -31.15 13.27
CA ILE A 64 -9.24 -31.19 14.64
C ILE A 64 -10.59 -30.48 14.71
N LEU A 65 -10.66 -29.24 14.24
CA LEU A 65 -11.82 -28.36 14.43
C LEU A 65 -13.01 -28.73 13.53
N LYS A 66 -12.81 -29.09 12.25
CA LYS A 66 -13.94 -29.38 11.34
C LYS A 66 -14.76 -30.58 11.82
N PRO A 67 -14.18 -31.73 12.21
CA PRO A 67 -14.97 -32.84 12.74
C PRO A 67 -15.71 -32.48 14.03
N LEU A 68 -15.06 -31.77 14.96
CA LEU A 68 -15.67 -31.34 16.23
C LEU A 68 -16.85 -30.40 16.04
N MET A 69 -16.74 -29.48 15.08
CA MET A 69 -17.78 -28.48 14.77
C MET A 69 -18.82 -28.99 13.76
N SER A 70 -18.68 -30.21 13.24
CA SER A 70 -19.63 -30.80 12.31
C SER A 70 -20.92 -31.23 13.02
N SER A 71 -22.03 -31.33 12.29
CA SER A 71 -23.29 -31.91 12.82
C SER A 71 -23.27 -33.43 12.95
N ARG A 72 -22.20 -34.10 12.50
CA ARG A 72 -22.08 -35.57 12.58
C ARG A 72 -21.76 -35.98 14.01
N GLU A 73 -22.38 -37.07 14.45
CA GLU A 73 -22.11 -37.66 15.76
C GLU A 73 -20.84 -38.50 15.76
N ASP A 74 -20.57 -39.23 14.67
CA ASP A 74 -19.35 -40.00 14.52
C ASP A 74 -18.20 -39.08 14.09
N VAL A 75 -17.22 -38.90 14.99
CA VAL A 75 -16.07 -38.03 14.80
C VAL A 75 -14.81 -38.88 14.68
N SER A 76 -14.03 -38.59 13.64
CA SER A 76 -12.70 -39.17 13.42
C SER A 76 -11.70 -38.04 13.21
N ILE A 77 -10.71 -37.96 14.10
CA ILE A 77 -9.60 -37.02 14.04
C ILE A 77 -8.33 -37.83 13.81
N SER A 78 -7.49 -37.38 12.87
CA SER A 78 -6.19 -37.99 12.60
C SER A 78 -5.18 -36.87 12.34
N VAL A 79 -4.18 -36.78 13.21
CA VAL A 79 -3.11 -35.77 13.13
C VAL A 79 -1.75 -36.45 13.28
N THR A 80 -0.78 -36.04 12.47
CA THR A 80 0.61 -36.54 12.54
C THR A 80 1.41 -35.74 13.56
N ALA A 81 2.60 -36.22 13.94
CA ALA A 81 3.54 -35.46 14.74
C ALA A 81 3.84 -34.06 14.14
N ASP A 82 4.05 -33.98 12.83
CA ASP A 82 4.31 -32.71 12.12
C ASP A 82 3.12 -31.73 12.25
N HIS A 83 1.87 -32.21 12.20
CA HIS A 83 0.71 -31.33 12.41
C HIS A 83 0.71 -30.76 13.83
N LEU A 84 1.02 -31.58 14.85
CA LEU A 84 1.06 -31.13 16.25
C LEU A 84 2.19 -30.11 16.47
N GLU A 85 3.38 -30.40 15.93
CA GLU A 85 4.51 -29.48 15.98
C GLU A 85 4.17 -28.16 15.30
N ALA A 86 3.65 -28.20 14.08
CA ALA A 86 3.26 -27.01 13.32
C ALA A 86 2.20 -26.18 14.05
N ILE A 87 1.16 -26.80 14.63
CA ILE A 87 0.17 -26.11 15.46
C ILE A 87 0.85 -25.43 16.65
N SER A 88 1.75 -26.13 17.35
CA SER A 88 2.44 -25.58 18.51
C SER A 88 3.36 -24.40 18.17
N ASN A 89 4.04 -24.46 17.03
CA ASN A 89 4.85 -23.36 16.52
C ASN A 89 3.97 -22.17 16.10
N ALA A 90 2.82 -22.40 15.48
CA ALA A 90 1.86 -21.35 15.11
C ALA A 90 1.27 -20.62 16.33
N VAL A 91 0.95 -21.36 17.40
CA VAL A 91 0.53 -20.77 18.68
C VAL A 91 1.66 -19.93 19.28
N SER A 92 2.88 -20.47 19.28
CA SER A 92 4.08 -19.81 19.82
C SER A 92 4.42 -18.50 19.10
N TYR A 93 4.23 -18.49 17.79
CA TYR A 93 4.40 -17.31 16.93
C TYR A 93 3.30 -16.27 17.19
N THR A 94 2.05 -16.71 17.30
CA THR A 94 0.89 -15.81 17.48
C THR A 94 0.86 -15.15 18.85
N VAL A 95 1.26 -15.88 19.89
CA VAL A 95 1.27 -15.41 21.29
C VAL A 95 2.69 -15.51 21.84
N PRO A 96 3.56 -14.51 21.61
CA PRO A 96 4.98 -14.59 21.98
C PRO A 96 5.24 -14.89 23.47
N ALA A 97 4.28 -14.52 24.33
CA ALA A 97 4.35 -14.80 25.75
C ALA A 97 4.30 -16.30 26.08
N VAL A 98 3.77 -17.13 25.18
CA VAL A 98 3.58 -18.58 25.35
C VAL A 98 4.37 -19.32 24.28
N GLN A 99 5.42 -20.03 24.67
CA GLN A 99 6.10 -20.97 23.79
C GLN A 99 5.55 -22.36 24.06
N LEU A 100 5.11 -23.08 23.03
CA LEU A 100 4.46 -24.38 23.10
C LEU A 100 5.16 -25.35 22.17
N ARG A 101 5.40 -26.57 22.65
CA ARG A 101 5.88 -27.69 21.86
C ARG A 101 4.98 -28.88 22.10
N LEU A 102 4.34 -29.34 21.03
CA LEU A 102 3.59 -30.59 21.00
C LEU A 102 4.35 -31.58 20.12
N ASN A 103 4.63 -32.77 20.64
CA ASN A 103 5.28 -33.82 19.86
C ASN A 103 4.67 -35.17 20.21
N SER A 104 4.33 -35.97 19.21
CA SER A 104 3.82 -37.33 19.41
C SER A 104 4.86 -38.37 18.99
N SER A 105 4.89 -39.47 19.73
CA SER A 105 5.67 -40.66 19.41
C SER A 105 4.79 -41.91 19.55
N SER A 106 5.35 -43.10 19.31
CA SER A 106 4.68 -44.37 19.59
C SER A 106 4.39 -44.60 21.10
N TYR A 107 5.03 -43.84 21.99
CA TYR A 107 4.91 -44.02 23.45
C TYR A 107 3.95 -43.03 24.12
N GLY A 108 3.63 -41.92 23.46
CA GLY A 108 2.84 -40.84 24.06
C GLY A 108 3.03 -39.50 23.36
N ILE A 109 2.30 -38.50 23.86
CA ILE A 109 2.35 -37.10 23.41
C ILE A 109 3.04 -36.26 24.49
N LEU A 110 4.11 -35.56 24.14
CA LEU A 110 4.76 -34.58 24.98
C LEU A 110 4.06 -33.22 24.81
N ILE A 111 3.68 -32.62 25.94
CA ILE A 111 3.22 -31.24 26.03
C ILE A 111 4.28 -30.48 26.83
N ALA A 112 5.01 -29.60 26.18
CA ALA A 112 5.97 -28.70 26.84
C ALA A 112 5.62 -27.25 26.54
N SER A 113 5.71 -26.37 27.53
CA SER A 113 5.49 -24.94 27.34
C SER A 113 6.38 -24.07 28.22
N SER A 114 6.61 -22.85 27.77
CA SER A 114 7.31 -21.79 28.52
C SER A 114 6.49 -20.52 28.43
N LEU A 115 5.94 -20.09 29.57
CA LEU A 115 5.25 -18.81 29.71
C LEU A 115 6.25 -17.76 30.19
N THR A 116 6.45 -16.68 29.44
CA THR A 116 7.23 -15.54 29.90
C THR A 116 6.41 -14.69 30.87
N THR A 117 7.00 -14.34 32.01
CA THR A 117 6.37 -13.50 33.05
C THR A 117 7.04 -12.14 33.18
N ILE A 118 8.34 -12.09 32.87
CA ILE A 118 9.08 -10.87 32.54
C ILE A 118 9.69 -11.13 31.16
N PRO A 119 9.29 -10.37 30.11
CA PRO A 119 9.75 -10.60 28.75
C PRO A 119 11.26 -10.80 28.66
N GLY A 120 11.68 -11.96 28.14
CA GLY A 120 13.09 -12.30 27.92
C GLY A 120 13.89 -12.71 29.17
N VAL A 121 13.34 -12.58 30.38
CA VAL A 121 14.09 -12.77 31.63
C VAL A 121 13.59 -13.94 32.46
N VAL A 122 12.29 -14.04 32.69
CA VAL A 122 11.72 -15.02 33.65
C VAL A 122 10.62 -15.84 33.00
N TYR A 123 10.72 -17.16 33.16
CA TYR A 123 9.85 -18.15 32.55
C TYR A 123 9.21 -19.06 33.60
N VAL A 124 7.96 -19.42 33.35
CA VAL A 124 7.29 -20.55 34.01
C VAL A 124 7.25 -21.68 33.00
N ASN A 125 8.01 -22.73 33.28
CA ASN A 125 8.11 -23.89 32.40
C ASN A 125 7.10 -24.96 32.82
N PHE A 126 6.45 -25.60 31.86
CA PHE A 126 5.58 -26.74 32.11
C PHE A 126 5.94 -27.86 31.15
N SER A 127 6.03 -29.10 31.65
CA SER A 127 6.15 -30.29 30.81
C SER A 127 5.29 -31.40 31.35
N CYS A 128 4.68 -32.19 30.48
CA CYS A 128 3.80 -33.28 30.87
C CYS A 128 3.67 -34.26 29.70
N TRP A 129 3.74 -35.55 30.00
CA TRP A 129 3.52 -36.60 29.03
C TRP A 129 2.09 -37.08 29.10
N LEU A 130 1.46 -37.28 27.95
CA LEU A 130 0.19 -37.97 27.83
C LEU A 130 0.46 -39.36 27.25
N MET A 131 0.29 -40.40 28.07
CA MET A 131 0.65 -41.79 27.74
C MET A 131 -0.52 -42.74 27.99
N PRO A 132 -0.65 -43.82 27.21
CA PRO A 132 -1.69 -44.82 27.46
C PRO A 132 -1.41 -45.57 28.77
N ASP A 133 -2.46 -45.75 29.57
CA ASP A 133 -2.43 -46.64 30.73
C ASP A 133 -2.61 -48.11 30.30
N PHE A 134 -2.67 -49.03 31.28
CA PHE A 134 -2.86 -50.47 31.00
C PHE A 134 -4.18 -50.80 30.28
N ASN A 135 -5.16 -49.91 30.30
CA ASN A 135 -6.44 -50.05 29.63
C ASN A 135 -6.47 -49.31 28.28
N GLY A 136 -5.34 -48.74 27.84
CA GLY A 136 -5.23 -47.97 26.62
C GLY A 136 -5.79 -46.53 26.70
N THR A 137 -6.21 -46.07 27.88
CA THR A 137 -6.69 -44.69 28.08
C THR A 137 -5.52 -43.73 28.27
N MET A 138 -5.54 -42.59 27.59
CA MET A 138 -4.51 -41.57 27.73
C MET A 138 -4.55 -40.88 29.09
N THR A 139 -3.43 -40.91 29.83
CA THR A 139 -3.29 -40.32 31.16
C THR A 139 -2.10 -39.37 31.23
N PHE A 140 -2.24 -38.31 32.04
CA PHE A 140 -1.15 -37.37 32.29
C PHE A 140 -0.12 -38.00 33.23
N SER A 141 1.14 -38.01 32.80
CA SER A 141 2.26 -38.64 33.50
C SER A 141 3.51 -37.76 33.43
N GLN A 142 4.40 -37.92 34.41
CA GLN A 142 5.69 -37.21 34.50
C GLN A 142 5.59 -35.68 34.38
N CYS A 143 4.52 -35.08 34.94
CA CYS A 143 4.27 -33.65 34.78
C CYS A 143 5.10 -32.80 35.75
N LYS A 144 5.60 -31.66 35.28
CA LYS A 144 6.43 -30.73 36.03
C LYS A 144 6.00 -29.28 35.78
N LEU A 145 6.00 -28.48 36.84
CA LEU A 145 5.87 -27.02 36.78
C LEU A 145 7.17 -26.41 37.32
N GLY A 146 7.99 -25.88 36.42
CA GLY A 146 9.41 -25.60 36.66
C GLY A 146 10.15 -26.90 36.98
N SER A 147 10.69 -26.97 38.18
CA SER A 147 11.31 -28.17 38.75
C SER A 147 10.40 -28.96 39.70
N LEU A 148 9.20 -28.44 39.99
CA LEU A 148 8.24 -29.07 40.90
C LEU A 148 7.49 -30.22 40.17
N PRO A 149 7.60 -31.48 40.61
CA PRO A 149 6.79 -32.56 40.07
C PRO A 149 5.32 -32.39 40.48
N VAL A 150 4.41 -32.53 39.52
CA VAL A 150 2.97 -32.39 39.73
C VAL A 150 2.28 -33.73 39.44
N PRO A 151 1.47 -34.27 40.37
CA PRO A 151 0.73 -35.51 40.13
C PRO A 151 -0.20 -35.38 38.91
N GLY A 152 -0.18 -36.38 38.02
CA GLY A 152 -0.99 -36.39 36.79
C GLY A 152 -2.49 -36.19 37.01
N LYS A 153 -3.05 -36.79 38.07
CA LYS A 153 -4.47 -36.60 38.44
C LYS A 153 -4.82 -35.14 38.77
N LEU A 154 -3.86 -34.38 39.30
CA LEU A 154 -4.07 -32.97 39.58
C LEU A 154 -4.10 -32.17 38.28
N ILE A 155 -3.22 -32.50 37.32
CA ILE A 155 -3.26 -31.93 35.96
C ILE A 155 -4.58 -32.26 35.27
N GLU A 156 -5.04 -33.51 35.36
CA GLU A 156 -6.33 -33.94 34.81
C GLU A 156 -7.50 -33.17 35.41
N TYR A 157 -7.50 -32.98 36.75
CA TYR A 157 -8.51 -32.16 37.44
C TYR A 157 -8.53 -30.72 36.92
N PHE A 158 -7.35 -30.08 36.79
CA PHE A 158 -7.25 -28.73 36.23
C PHE A 158 -7.66 -28.67 34.76
N ALA A 159 -7.25 -29.64 33.94
CA ALA A 159 -7.63 -29.71 32.52
C ALA A 159 -9.15 -29.87 32.36
N LYS A 160 -9.78 -30.73 33.15
CA LYS A 160 -11.25 -30.90 33.18
C LYS A 160 -11.96 -29.65 33.68
N GLY A 161 -11.44 -29.03 34.74
CA GLY A 161 -11.97 -27.77 35.27
C GLY A 161 -11.92 -26.64 34.23
N LEU A 162 -10.79 -26.51 33.53
CA LEU A 162 -10.59 -25.53 32.48
C LEU A 162 -11.49 -25.81 31.27
N ALA A 163 -11.61 -27.07 30.83
CA ALA A 163 -12.50 -27.45 29.75
C ALA A 163 -13.97 -27.16 30.09
N ARG A 164 -14.40 -27.44 31.32
CA ARG A 164 -15.74 -27.09 31.81
C ARG A 164 -15.97 -25.59 31.83
N LEU A 165 -14.98 -24.82 32.30
CA LEU A 165 -15.06 -23.36 32.39
C LEU A 165 -15.19 -22.72 30.99
N LEU A 166 -14.34 -23.12 30.05
CA LEU A 166 -14.27 -22.49 28.72
C LEU A 166 -15.33 -23.02 27.73
N PHE A 167 -15.78 -24.27 27.88
CA PHE A 167 -16.55 -24.96 26.85
C PHE A 167 -17.76 -25.78 27.37
N GLY A 168 -18.01 -25.80 28.68
CA GLY A 168 -19.17 -26.47 29.29
C GLY A 168 -19.03 -27.99 29.51
N GLU A 169 -20.13 -28.62 29.94
CA GLU A 169 -20.17 -30.06 30.30
C GLU A 169 -20.01 -31.01 29.10
N GLU A 170 -20.52 -30.61 27.95
CA GLU A 170 -20.45 -31.39 26.71
C GLU A 170 -19.01 -31.48 26.18
N ALA A 171 -18.23 -30.43 26.38
CA ALA A 171 -16.81 -30.41 26.06
C ALA A 171 -15.98 -31.25 27.04
N LEU A 172 -16.38 -31.34 28.31
CA LEU A 172 -15.75 -32.25 29.28
C LEU A 172 -16.00 -33.72 28.89
N THR A 173 -17.22 -34.06 28.48
CA THR A 173 -17.54 -35.39 27.94
C THR A 173 -16.77 -35.67 26.65
N THR A 174 -16.65 -34.68 25.77
CA THR A 174 -15.83 -34.77 24.55
C THR A 174 -14.35 -34.98 24.87
N LEU A 175 -13.78 -34.25 25.83
CA LEU A 175 -12.40 -34.40 26.26
C LEU A 175 -12.14 -35.80 26.84
N ASN A 176 -13.06 -36.31 27.68
CA ASN A 176 -12.97 -37.69 28.18
C ASN A 176 -13.01 -38.71 27.04
N ASN A 177 -13.94 -38.54 26.09
CA ASN A 177 -14.04 -39.41 24.92
C ASN A 177 -12.78 -39.36 24.05
N ILE A 178 -12.16 -38.18 23.90
CA ILE A 178 -10.88 -38.04 23.21
C ILE A 178 -9.80 -38.84 23.94
N LEU A 179 -9.63 -38.63 25.25
CA LEU A 179 -8.59 -39.31 26.03
C LEU A 179 -8.76 -40.84 26.05
N SER A 180 -9.99 -41.35 26.15
CA SER A 180 -10.28 -42.79 26.19
C SER A 180 -10.21 -43.48 24.83
N ASN A 181 -10.39 -42.75 23.72
CA ASN A 181 -10.40 -43.33 22.37
C ASN A 181 -9.21 -42.87 21.50
N THR A 182 -8.18 -42.28 22.11
CA THR A 182 -6.96 -41.90 21.40
C THR A 182 -6.07 -43.12 21.21
N GLN A 183 -5.68 -43.37 19.97
CA GLN A 183 -4.73 -44.41 19.58
C GLN A 183 -3.52 -43.78 18.90
N LEU A 184 -2.34 -44.34 19.15
CA LEU A 184 -1.08 -43.93 18.53
C LEU A 184 -0.73 -44.95 17.45
N GLU A 185 -1.07 -44.65 16.20
CA GLU A 185 -0.88 -45.54 15.06
C GLU A 185 0.11 -44.90 14.08
N ASN A 186 1.19 -45.60 13.71
CA ASN A 186 2.12 -45.15 12.66
C ASN A 186 2.60 -43.69 12.83
N ASN A 187 2.93 -43.29 14.05
CA ASN A 187 3.33 -41.92 14.42
C ASN A 187 2.23 -40.84 14.19
N GLN A 188 0.96 -41.27 14.24
CA GLN A 188 -0.22 -40.42 14.19
C GLN A 188 -1.05 -40.59 15.45
N VAL A 189 -1.68 -39.50 15.86
CA VAL A 189 -2.72 -39.48 16.89
C VAL A 189 -4.06 -39.63 16.18
N VAL A 190 -4.70 -40.77 16.37
CA VAL A 190 -6.02 -41.09 15.82
C VAL A 190 -7.03 -41.14 16.95
N VAL A 191 -8.12 -40.41 16.82
CA VAL A 191 -9.19 -40.37 17.81
C VAL A 191 -10.52 -40.63 17.12
N ARG A 192 -11.22 -41.68 17.55
CA ARG A 192 -12.54 -42.06 17.00
C ARG A 192 -13.55 -42.13 18.14
N PHE A 193 -14.56 -41.28 18.12
CA PHE A 193 -15.55 -41.25 19.19
C PHE A 193 -16.90 -40.72 18.72
N LYS A 194 -17.94 -40.98 19.53
CA LYS A 194 -19.27 -40.39 19.36
C LYS A 194 -19.38 -39.08 20.14
N LYS A 195 -19.71 -38.01 19.43
CA LYS A 195 -19.84 -36.67 19.98
C LYS A 195 -21.12 -36.54 20.84
N PRO A 196 -21.03 -35.98 22.05
CA PRO A 196 -22.21 -35.70 22.87
C PRO A 196 -22.98 -34.49 22.31
N GLY A 197 -24.27 -34.65 22.03
CA GLY A 197 -25.19 -33.54 21.72
C GLY A 197 -24.71 -32.56 20.64
N ASN A 198 -25.19 -31.30 20.70
CA ASN A 198 -24.77 -30.23 19.79
C ASN A 198 -23.60 -29.43 20.38
N LEU A 199 -22.43 -30.08 20.53
CA LEU A 199 -21.17 -29.47 21.00
C LEU A 199 -20.88 -28.09 20.35
N LYS A 200 -21.25 -27.91 19.08
CA LYS A 200 -21.10 -26.63 18.37
C LYS A 200 -21.85 -25.50 19.07
N ALA A 201 -23.12 -25.73 19.43
CA ALA A 201 -23.94 -24.73 20.12
C ALA A 201 -23.42 -24.42 21.53
N ALA A 202 -22.98 -25.44 22.28
CA ALA A 202 -22.40 -25.22 23.61
C ALA A 202 -21.08 -24.44 23.57
N VAL A 203 -20.22 -24.71 22.59
CA VAL A 203 -18.99 -23.95 22.37
C VAL A 203 -19.30 -22.51 21.95
N GLU A 204 -20.24 -22.30 21.02
CA GLU A 204 -20.65 -20.96 20.58
C GLU A 204 -21.19 -20.12 21.74
N GLN A 205 -22.06 -20.69 22.58
CA GLN A 205 -22.62 -19.98 23.74
C GLN A 205 -21.56 -19.62 24.80
N ARG A 206 -20.60 -20.52 25.06
CA ARG A 206 -19.56 -20.31 26.10
C ARG A 206 -18.41 -19.41 25.65
N LEU A 207 -18.12 -19.36 24.36
CA LEU A 207 -17.18 -18.38 23.80
C LEU A 207 -17.65 -16.95 24.09
N THR A 208 -18.95 -16.70 23.94
CA THR A 208 -19.58 -15.42 24.26
C THR A 208 -19.46 -15.07 25.75
N ASP A 209 -19.76 -16.01 26.65
CA ASP A 209 -19.63 -15.80 28.11
C ASP A 209 -18.18 -15.49 28.53
N THR A 210 -17.22 -16.21 27.94
CA THR A 210 -15.79 -16.05 28.22
C THR A 210 -15.30 -14.68 27.74
N PHE A 211 -15.79 -14.21 26.59
CA PHE A 211 -15.43 -12.89 26.08
C PHE A 211 -15.95 -11.76 26.99
N LYS A 212 -17.19 -11.86 27.48
CA LYS A 212 -17.73 -10.91 28.47
C LYS A 212 -16.84 -10.83 29.71
N MET A 213 -16.39 -11.97 30.23
CA MET A 213 -15.46 -12.02 31.36
C MET A 213 -14.11 -11.31 31.06
N VAL A 214 -13.59 -11.44 29.84
CA VAL A 214 -12.35 -10.76 29.42
C VAL A 214 -12.55 -9.25 29.29
N GLN A 215 -13.71 -8.79 28.79
CA GLN A 215 -14.06 -7.37 28.77
C GLN A 215 -14.12 -6.79 30.18
N ASP A 216 -14.82 -7.46 31.09
CA ASP A 216 -14.93 -7.06 32.51
C ASP A 216 -13.54 -6.94 33.17
N LEU A 217 -12.65 -7.89 32.89
CA LEU A 217 -11.27 -7.89 33.41
C LEU A 217 -10.41 -6.75 32.85
N ARG A 218 -10.64 -6.35 31.59
CA ARG A 218 -9.92 -5.26 30.94
C ARG A 218 -10.40 -3.87 31.38
N GLN A 219 -11.44 -3.78 32.23
CA GLN A 219 -12.11 -2.52 32.59
C GLN A 219 -12.51 -1.71 31.35
N ILE A 220 -12.74 -2.39 30.24
CA ILE A 220 -13.45 -1.80 29.12
C ILE A 220 -14.88 -1.70 29.66
N ASN A 221 -15.31 -0.49 30.00
CA ASN A 221 -16.70 -0.26 30.38
C ASN A 221 -17.53 -0.87 29.25
N GLY A 222 -18.32 -1.88 29.57
CA GLY A 222 -19.04 -2.63 28.55
C GLY A 222 -19.93 -1.66 27.79
N VAL A 223 -19.53 -1.31 26.58
CA VAL A 223 -20.43 -0.64 25.64
C VAL A 223 -21.66 -1.52 25.55
N GLU A 224 -22.80 -0.96 25.89
CA GLU A 224 -24.06 -1.67 25.80
C GLU A 224 -24.24 -2.10 24.33
N THR A 225 -24.60 -3.36 24.10
CA THR A 225 -24.90 -3.88 22.76
C THR A 225 -25.89 -2.99 21.99
N GLU A 226 -26.67 -2.18 22.71
CA GLU A 226 -27.53 -1.11 22.20
C GLU A 226 -26.78 0.00 21.45
N THR A 227 -25.60 0.44 21.92
CA THR A 227 -24.77 1.42 21.20
C THR A 227 -24.23 0.82 19.92
N ILE A 228 -23.74 -0.43 19.94
CA ILE A 228 -23.31 -1.13 18.71
C ILE A 228 -24.50 -1.24 17.73
N GLN A 229 -25.69 -1.61 18.22
CA GLN A 229 -26.90 -1.67 17.40
C GLN A 229 -27.25 -0.31 16.79
N THR A 230 -27.11 0.78 17.54
CA THR A 230 -27.32 2.15 17.04
C THR A 230 -26.46 2.44 15.81
N TYR A 231 -25.19 2.03 15.83
CA TYR A 231 -24.29 2.21 14.67
C TYR A 231 -24.61 1.26 13.52
N LEU A 232 -25.00 0.02 13.80
CA LEU A 232 -25.43 -0.93 12.76
C LEU A 232 -26.65 -0.39 12.00
N ASP A 233 -27.67 0.09 12.72
CA ASP A 233 -28.88 0.68 12.14
C ASP A 233 -28.55 1.94 11.32
N TYR A 234 -27.61 2.75 11.81
CA TYR A 234 -27.13 3.93 11.10
C TYR A 234 -26.41 3.57 9.80
N ILE A 235 -25.49 2.61 9.82
CA ILE A 235 -24.78 2.14 8.61
C ILE A 235 -25.79 1.58 7.59
N GLN A 236 -26.73 0.75 8.03
CA GLN A 236 -27.73 0.14 7.16
C GLN A 236 -28.60 1.21 6.49
N SER A 237 -29.12 2.17 7.25
CA SER A 237 -29.99 3.24 6.75
C SER A 237 -29.30 4.23 5.79
N HIS A 238 -27.97 4.32 5.80
CA HIS A 238 -27.20 5.22 4.94
C HIS A 238 -26.52 4.53 3.75
N SER A 239 -26.43 3.19 3.76
CA SER A 239 -25.67 2.38 2.79
C SER A 239 -26.11 2.50 1.32
N GLU A 240 -27.38 2.78 1.07
CA GLU A 240 -27.87 3.00 -0.29
C GLU A 240 -27.49 4.38 -0.84
N ARG A 241 -27.29 5.36 0.06
CA ARG A 241 -27.01 6.76 -0.26
C ARG A 241 -25.52 7.10 -0.25
N THR A 242 -24.66 6.15 0.10
CA THR A 242 -23.20 6.30 0.09
C THR A 242 -22.59 5.56 -1.11
N ALA A 243 -21.58 6.19 -1.72
CA ALA A 243 -20.89 5.65 -2.88
C ALA A 243 -19.67 4.80 -2.49
N THR A 244 -18.93 5.20 -1.45
CA THR A 244 -17.62 4.62 -1.11
C THR A 244 -17.53 4.17 0.35
N THR A 245 -16.53 3.32 0.65
CA THR A 245 -16.27 2.86 2.02
C THR A 245 -15.81 4.02 2.91
N ALA A 246 -14.98 4.92 2.38
CA ALA A 246 -14.55 6.13 3.10
C ALA A 246 -15.74 7.01 3.49
N GLU A 247 -16.70 7.25 2.58
CA GLU A 247 -17.88 8.05 2.88
C GLU A 247 -18.72 7.41 4.00
N MET A 248 -18.87 6.08 4.00
CA MET A 248 -19.60 5.40 5.07
C MET A 248 -18.87 5.48 6.42
N ILE A 249 -17.55 5.27 6.44
CA ILE A 249 -16.72 5.47 7.63
C ILE A 249 -16.90 6.91 8.12
N GLY A 250 -16.85 7.89 7.20
CA GLY A 250 -16.96 9.29 7.55
C GLY A 250 -18.31 9.68 8.15
N LYS A 251 -19.41 9.12 7.62
CA LYS A 251 -20.74 9.29 8.23
C LYS A 251 -20.85 8.61 9.59
N THR A 252 -20.21 7.45 9.77
CA THR A 252 -20.22 6.70 11.04
C THR A 252 -19.48 7.47 12.13
N PHE A 253 -18.29 7.99 11.83
CA PHE A 253 -17.51 8.79 12.77
C PHE A 253 -18.06 10.20 12.98
N LEU A 254 -18.84 10.74 12.04
CA LEU A 254 -19.63 11.95 12.26
C LEU A 254 -20.70 11.74 13.34
N LEU A 255 -21.37 10.57 13.33
CA LEU A 255 -22.30 10.20 14.40
C LEU A 255 -21.56 10.03 15.74
N ALA A 256 -20.41 9.34 15.75
CA ALA A 256 -19.59 9.18 16.96
C ALA A 256 -19.13 10.51 17.56
N LYS A 257 -18.66 11.43 16.71
CA LYS A 257 -18.30 12.79 17.12
C LYS A 257 -19.47 13.54 17.76
N THR A 258 -20.67 13.38 17.22
CA THR A 258 -21.88 14.03 17.72
C THR A 258 -22.29 13.47 19.09
N ARG A 259 -22.24 12.15 19.25
CA ARG A 259 -22.61 11.46 20.50
C ARG A 259 -21.58 11.69 21.62
N SER A 260 -20.31 11.82 21.27
CA SER A 260 -19.20 12.11 22.20
C SER A 260 -19.21 13.53 22.80
N ALA A 261 -20.27 14.30 22.54
CA ALA A 261 -20.58 15.53 23.26
C ALA A 261 -21.12 15.25 24.68
N SER A 262 -21.80 14.12 24.88
CA SER A 262 -22.31 13.67 26.18
C SER A 262 -21.75 12.32 26.62
N GLU A 263 -21.41 11.46 25.67
CA GLU A 263 -20.90 10.11 25.94
C GLU A 263 -19.37 10.05 25.88
N ASP A 264 -18.80 8.95 26.39
CA ASP A 264 -17.37 8.69 26.34
C ASP A 264 -16.91 8.43 24.89
N PRO A 265 -15.90 9.18 24.38
CA PRO A 265 -15.48 9.07 22.99
C PRO A 265 -14.81 7.72 22.66
N THR A 266 -14.17 7.08 23.65
CA THR A 266 -13.55 5.76 23.49
C THR A 266 -14.63 4.70 23.31
N ASP A 267 -15.70 4.76 24.10
CA ASP A 267 -16.84 3.85 24.01
C ASP A 267 -17.60 4.01 22.69
N GLU A 268 -17.82 5.25 22.24
CA GLU A 268 -18.46 5.54 20.95
C GLU A 268 -17.63 5.04 19.76
N ASN A 269 -16.30 5.22 19.80
CA ASN A 269 -15.40 4.69 18.78
C ASN A 269 -15.37 3.16 18.78
N PHE A 270 -15.33 2.54 19.96
CA PHE A 270 -15.38 1.09 20.10
C PHE A 270 -16.65 0.52 19.48
N ALA A 271 -17.81 1.14 19.74
CA ALA A 271 -19.09 0.74 19.18
C ALA A 271 -19.14 0.89 17.65
N ALA A 272 -18.69 2.05 17.14
CA ALA A 272 -18.64 2.36 15.72
C ALA A 272 -17.74 1.37 14.96
N LEU A 273 -16.56 1.05 15.50
CA LEU A 273 -15.62 0.13 14.88
C LEU A 273 -16.14 -1.32 14.85
N TRP A 274 -16.83 -1.79 15.90
CA TRP A 274 -17.51 -3.09 15.87
C TRP A 274 -18.59 -3.13 14.78
N ALA A 275 -19.44 -2.11 14.71
CA ALA A 275 -20.50 -2.03 13.71
C ALA A 275 -19.92 -2.02 12.28
N LEU A 276 -18.85 -1.25 12.04
CA LEU A 276 -18.13 -1.25 10.77
C LEU A 276 -17.50 -2.62 10.48
N ALA A 277 -16.87 -3.28 11.46
CA ALA A 277 -16.24 -4.58 11.26
C ALA A 277 -17.27 -5.69 10.94
N MET A 278 -18.46 -5.65 11.54
CA MET A 278 -19.56 -6.56 11.20
C MET A 278 -20.12 -6.29 9.81
N SER A 279 -20.29 -5.01 9.45
CA SER A 279 -20.88 -4.59 8.18
C SER A 279 -19.93 -4.80 6.99
N PHE A 280 -18.63 -4.55 7.19
CA PHE A 280 -17.63 -4.55 6.13
C PHE A 280 -16.65 -5.72 6.16
N GLY A 281 -16.46 -6.37 7.31
CA GLY A 281 -15.65 -7.58 7.47
C GLY A 281 -16.52 -8.83 7.41
N ALA A 282 -17.14 -9.19 8.53
CA ALA A 282 -18.00 -10.38 8.63
C ALA A 282 -19.08 -10.25 9.73
N PRO A 283 -20.36 -10.58 9.43
CA PRO A 283 -21.42 -10.59 10.43
C PRO A 283 -21.18 -11.53 11.62
N ASP A 284 -20.39 -12.59 11.43
CA ASP A 284 -20.03 -13.55 12.48
C ASP A 284 -19.29 -12.92 13.68
N PHE A 285 -18.72 -11.72 13.51
CA PHE A 285 -18.14 -10.95 14.60
C PHE A 285 -19.15 -10.56 15.68
N ALA A 286 -20.45 -10.53 15.38
CA ALA A 286 -21.51 -10.32 16.36
C ALA A 286 -21.45 -11.33 17.53
N ARG A 287 -20.99 -12.56 17.28
CA ARG A 287 -20.88 -13.62 18.30
C ARG A 287 -19.88 -13.27 19.41
N ILE A 288 -18.84 -12.51 19.05
CA ILE A 288 -17.80 -12.09 20.00
C ILE A 288 -18.42 -11.16 21.04
N VAL A 289 -19.21 -10.18 20.60
CA VAL A 289 -19.87 -9.19 21.47
C VAL A 289 -21.27 -9.62 21.95
N ALA A 290 -21.58 -10.91 21.90
CA ALA A 290 -22.86 -11.47 22.36
C ALA A 290 -24.13 -10.96 21.65
N MET A 291 -24.00 -10.59 20.38
CA MET A 291 -25.12 -10.15 19.53
C MET A 291 -25.55 -11.26 18.55
N PRO A 292 -26.83 -11.28 18.12
CA PRO A 292 -27.28 -12.20 17.09
C PRO A 292 -26.56 -11.90 15.76
N VAL A 293 -26.24 -12.95 15.01
CA VAL A 293 -25.65 -12.81 13.67
C VAL A 293 -26.75 -12.46 12.69
N ASP A 294 -26.64 -11.29 12.06
CA ASP A 294 -27.51 -10.88 10.96
C ASP A 294 -26.69 -10.68 9.68
N TYR A 295 -26.86 -11.60 8.72
CA TYR A 295 -26.17 -11.53 7.43
C TYR A 295 -26.70 -10.42 6.50
N SER A 296 -27.86 -9.83 6.80
CA SER A 296 -28.41 -8.71 6.03
C SER A 296 -27.60 -7.41 6.17
N LEU A 297 -26.79 -7.31 7.24
CA LEU A 297 -25.91 -6.17 7.51
C LEU A 297 -24.70 -6.10 6.57
N MET A 298 -24.39 -7.20 5.87
CA MET A 298 -23.19 -7.29 5.04
C MET A 298 -23.28 -6.33 3.85
N GLN A 299 -22.31 -5.41 3.80
CA GLN A 299 -22.29 -4.38 2.77
C GLN A 299 -21.87 -4.95 1.40
N PRO A 300 -22.50 -4.47 0.30
CA PRO A 300 -22.31 -5.00 -1.05
C PRO A 300 -20.88 -4.84 -1.54
N LYS A 301 -20.52 -5.63 -2.57
CA LYS A 301 -19.17 -5.67 -3.16
C LYS A 301 -18.68 -4.34 -3.76
N LYS A 302 -19.56 -3.35 -3.96
CA LYS A 302 -19.16 -2.00 -4.39
C LYS A 302 -18.26 -1.30 -3.36
N TYR A 303 -18.39 -1.67 -2.08
CA TYR A 303 -17.54 -1.19 -1.02
C TYR A 303 -16.23 -1.95 -1.03
N VAL A 304 -15.16 -1.23 -1.35
CA VAL A 304 -13.79 -1.72 -1.44
C VAL A 304 -12.88 -0.79 -0.65
N LEU A 305 -11.66 -1.23 -0.35
CA LEU A 305 -10.57 -0.36 0.08
C LEU A 305 -9.45 -0.49 -0.93
N ARG A 306 -8.88 0.64 -1.35
CA ARG A 306 -7.82 0.73 -2.37
C ARG A 306 -8.17 -0.07 -3.63
N GLY A 307 -9.41 0.10 -4.09
CA GLY A 307 -9.97 -0.55 -5.28
C GLY A 307 -10.26 -2.05 -5.12
N ARG A 308 -10.04 -2.62 -3.93
CA ARG A 308 -10.04 -4.07 -3.69
C ARG A 308 -10.96 -4.49 -2.54
N MET A 309 -11.76 -5.51 -2.83
CA MET A 309 -12.71 -6.10 -1.89
C MET A 309 -12.03 -6.92 -0.80
N ASP A 310 -10.97 -7.63 -1.15
CA ASP A 310 -10.16 -8.41 -0.21
C ASP A 310 -9.39 -7.53 0.77
N LEU A 311 -8.86 -6.38 0.33
CA LEU A 311 -8.22 -5.41 1.23
C LEU A 311 -9.20 -4.82 2.26
N ARG A 312 -10.47 -4.61 1.87
CA ARG A 312 -11.54 -4.28 2.82
C ARG A 312 -11.68 -5.35 3.91
N LEU A 313 -11.68 -6.63 3.52
CA LEU A 313 -11.79 -7.72 4.49
C LEU A 313 -10.60 -7.75 5.44
N HIS A 314 -9.37 -7.68 4.92
CA HIS A 314 -8.15 -7.61 5.71
C HIS A 314 -8.23 -6.51 6.79
N PHE A 315 -8.54 -5.30 6.36
CA PHE A 315 -8.66 -4.15 7.24
C PHE A 315 -9.68 -4.39 8.36
N PHE A 316 -10.92 -4.76 8.03
CA PHE A 316 -11.99 -4.88 9.03
C PHE A 316 -11.94 -6.15 9.87
N TYR A 317 -11.36 -7.25 9.35
CA TYR A 317 -11.04 -8.41 10.18
C TYR A 317 -10.00 -8.04 11.22
N SER A 318 -8.97 -7.30 10.82
CA SER A 318 -7.90 -6.84 11.70
C SER A 318 -8.40 -5.83 12.74
N VAL A 319 -9.34 -4.96 12.39
CA VAL A 319 -10.09 -4.12 13.37
C VAL A 319 -10.77 -5.01 14.42
N ALA A 320 -11.60 -5.98 14.01
CA ALA A 320 -12.30 -6.86 14.95
C ALA A 320 -11.35 -7.66 15.85
N LEU A 321 -10.25 -8.19 15.27
CA LEU A 321 -9.23 -8.92 16.03
C LEU A 321 -8.55 -8.01 17.05
N ARG A 322 -8.23 -6.76 16.71
CA ARG A 322 -7.66 -5.81 17.66
C ARG A 322 -8.65 -5.48 18.78
N LEU A 323 -9.92 -5.25 18.48
CA LEU A 323 -10.95 -4.98 19.50
C LEU A 323 -11.13 -6.16 20.45
N ALA A 324 -10.94 -7.39 19.96
CA ALA A 324 -11.10 -8.62 20.74
C ALA A 324 -9.83 -9.09 21.47
N SER A 325 -8.64 -8.61 21.12
CA SER A 325 -7.36 -9.15 21.59
C SER A 325 -6.30 -8.07 21.86
N GLU A 326 -5.04 -8.47 22.05
CA GLU A 326 -3.90 -7.54 22.15
C GLU A 326 -3.40 -7.14 20.74
N LYS A 327 -2.80 -5.94 20.64
CA LYS A 327 -2.26 -5.40 19.37
C LYS A 327 -1.27 -6.36 18.70
N GLN A 328 -0.24 -6.80 19.42
CA GLN A 328 0.80 -7.65 18.86
C GLN A 328 0.27 -9.01 18.40
N MET A 329 -0.70 -9.57 19.13
CA MET A 329 -1.33 -10.83 18.74
C MET A 329 -2.09 -10.68 17.42
N SER A 330 -2.82 -9.58 17.23
CA SER A 330 -3.55 -9.30 15.99
C SER A 330 -2.61 -9.18 14.78
N ILE A 331 -1.49 -8.46 14.95
CA ILE A 331 -0.46 -8.33 13.90
C ILE A 331 0.14 -9.69 13.54
N ASN A 332 0.46 -10.51 14.55
CA ASN A 332 1.03 -11.84 14.31
C ASN A 332 0.03 -12.79 13.63
N ILE A 333 -1.28 -12.65 13.89
CA ILE A 333 -2.31 -13.41 13.16
C ILE A 333 -2.32 -13.02 11.67
N GLY A 334 -2.28 -11.73 11.36
CA GLY A 334 -2.20 -11.24 9.98
C GLY A 334 -0.94 -11.76 9.26
N LYS A 335 0.22 -11.64 9.89
CA LYS A 335 1.48 -12.18 9.33
C LYS A 335 1.44 -13.69 9.12
N LEU A 336 0.91 -14.44 10.09
CA LEU A 336 0.74 -15.89 9.96
C LEU A 336 -0.14 -16.25 8.76
N LYS A 337 -1.21 -15.47 8.52
CA LYS A 337 -2.09 -15.64 7.35
C LYS A 337 -1.31 -15.44 6.04
N GLU A 338 -0.44 -14.43 5.95
CA GLU A 338 0.41 -14.19 4.78
C GLU A 338 1.46 -15.29 4.55
N VAL A 339 2.10 -15.77 5.63
CA VAL A 339 2.99 -16.93 5.56
C VAL A 339 2.24 -18.16 5.05
N MET A 340 1.01 -18.39 5.53
CA MET A 340 0.16 -19.50 5.08
C MET A 340 -0.24 -19.39 3.61
N ASP A 341 -0.53 -18.18 3.13
CA ASP A 341 -0.95 -17.96 1.75
C ASP A 341 0.20 -18.15 0.74
N SER A 342 1.46 -18.04 1.18
CA SER A 342 2.62 -18.34 0.32
C SER A 342 2.89 -19.83 0.08
N ALA A 343 2.22 -20.71 0.82
CA ALA A 343 2.31 -22.15 0.59
C ALA A 343 1.65 -22.58 -0.73
N LYS A 344 1.99 -23.77 -1.22
CA LYS A 344 1.46 -24.32 -2.47
C LYS A 344 -0.07 -24.32 -2.49
N GLY A 345 -0.65 -23.65 -3.48
CA GLY A 345 -2.10 -23.53 -3.67
C GLY A 345 -2.74 -22.33 -2.95
N GLY A 346 -1.98 -21.53 -2.21
CA GLY A 346 -2.43 -20.24 -1.69
C GLY A 346 -2.26 -19.08 -2.68
N SER A 347 -2.65 -17.88 -2.27
CA SER A 347 -2.56 -16.65 -3.06
C SER A 347 -1.15 -16.08 -3.17
N GLY A 348 -0.19 -16.55 -2.38
CA GLY A 348 1.13 -15.93 -2.22
C GLY A 348 1.17 -14.91 -1.08
N TYR A 349 2.35 -14.69 -0.49
CA TYR A 349 2.57 -13.64 0.52
C TYR A 349 2.31 -12.25 -0.09
N SER A 350 1.53 -11.40 0.58
CA SER A 350 1.15 -10.08 0.12
C SER A 350 1.48 -8.99 1.13
N PHE A 351 2.41 -8.09 0.78
CA PHE A 351 2.65 -6.89 1.58
C PHE A 351 1.50 -5.89 1.50
N ARG A 352 0.64 -5.99 0.48
CA ARG A 352 -0.61 -5.21 0.37
C ARG A 352 -1.62 -5.64 1.43
N ASP A 353 -1.77 -6.95 1.60
CA ASP A 353 -2.66 -7.57 2.59
C ASP A 353 -2.15 -7.28 4.00
N LEU A 354 -0.84 -7.47 4.24
CA LEU A 354 -0.20 -7.11 5.51
C LEU A 354 -0.37 -5.62 5.86
N THR A 355 -0.29 -4.73 4.88
CA THR A 355 -0.50 -3.29 5.08
C THR A 355 -1.94 -3.00 5.49
N ALA A 356 -2.92 -3.62 4.83
CA ALA A 356 -4.33 -3.47 5.20
C ALA A 356 -4.61 -4.01 6.62
N ASP A 357 -4.01 -5.15 6.98
CA ASP A 357 -4.12 -5.71 8.32
C ASP A 357 -3.54 -4.77 9.38
N LYS A 358 -2.30 -4.32 9.20
CA LYS A 358 -1.65 -3.39 10.12
C LYS A 358 -2.39 -2.06 10.23
N ALA A 359 -2.89 -1.51 9.13
CA ALA A 359 -3.65 -0.26 9.15
C ALA A 359 -4.96 -0.41 9.94
N GLY A 360 -5.65 -1.55 9.80
CA GLY A 360 -6.86 -1.86 10.58
C GLY A 360 -6.58 -2.02 12.07
N VAL A 361 -5.49 -2.74 12.42
CA VAL A 361 -5.05 -2.87 13.82
C VAL A 361 -4.69 -1.51 14.41
N GLU A 362 -3.91 -0.70 13.71
CA GLU A 362 -3.44 0.59 14.20
C GLU A 362 -4.59 1.56 14.43
N LEU A 363 -5.56 1.62 13.49
CA LEU A 363 -6.72 2.50 13.63
C LEU A 363 -7.53 2.12 14.87
N ALA A 364 -7.83 0.83 15.01
CA ALA A 364 -8.62 0.34 16.15
C ALA A 364 -7.89 0.55 17.48
N ASP A 365 -6.59 0.30 17.53
CA ASP A 365 -5.75 0.51 18.70
C ASP A 365 -5.72 1.99 19.12
N PHE A 366 -5.46 2.89 18.17
CA PHE A 366 -5.38 4.32 18.42
C PHE A 366 -6.74 4.89 18.85
N ALA A 367 -7.82 4.51 18.17
CA ALA A 367 -9.18 5.02 18.42
C ALA A 367 -9.73 4.73 19.82
N ILE A 368 -9.17 3.74 20.54
CA ILE A 368 -9.61 3.34 21.88
C ILE A 368 -8.52 3.49 22.95
N SER A 369 -7.37 4.05 22.59
CA SER A 369 -6.21 4.12 23.50
C SER A 369 -6.31 5.22 24.56
N SER A 370 -7.04 6.30 24.27
CA SER A 370 -7.30 7.41 25.19
C SER A 370 -8.41 8.32 24.64
N ASP A 371 -9.03 9.13 25.51
CA ASP A 371 -9.97 10.18 25.13
C ASP A 371 -9.44 11.12 24.04
N SER A 372 -8.18 11.54 24.14
CA SER A 372 -7.57 12.47 23.18
C SER A 372 -7.46 11.84 21.80
N ASN A 373 -7.02 10.58 21.74
CA ASN A 373 -6.85 9.86 20.49
C ASN A 373 -8.21 9.51 19.89
N ALA A 374 -9.18 9.14 20.74
CA ALA A 374 -10.54 8.87 20.32
C ALA A 374 -11.19 10.09 19.65
N ARG A 375 -11.06 11.28 20.26
CA ARG A 375 -11.54 12.54 19.68
C ARG A 375 -10.77 12.92 18.40
N ARG A 376 -9.45 12.68 18.34
CA ARG A 376 -8.67 12.89 17.12
C ARG A 376 -9.20 12.06 15.95
N VAL A 377 -9.48 10.77 16.18
CA VAL A 377 -10.07 9.89 15.15
C VAL A 377 -11.42 10.44 14.69
N GLN A 378 -12.29 10.83 15.62
CA GLN A 378 -13.58 11.43 15.28
C GLN A 378 -13.42 12.74 14.50
N GLU A 379 -12.46 13.59 14.86
CA GLU A 379 -12.20 14.86 14.19
C GLU A 379 -11.72 14.67 12.75
N VAL A 380 -10.79 13.74 12.53
CA VAL A 380 -10.21 13.50 11.21
C VAL A 380 -11.15 12.70 10.33
N LEU A 381 -11.81 11.67 10.87
CA LEU A 381 -12.64 10.77 10.07
C LEU A 381 -14.06 11.31 9.86
N ALA A 382 -14.59 12.21 10.71
CA ALA A 382 -15.94 12.74 10.51
C ALA A 382 -16.10 13.44 9.14
N GLY A 383 -16.97 12.90 8.29
CA GLY A 383 -17.31 13.47 6.99
C GLY A 383 -16.27 13.26 5.88
N ILE A 384 -15.29 12.38 6.05
CA ILE A 384 -14.31 12.08 5.00
C ILE A 384 -14.96 11.41 3.79
N ASP A 385 -14.33 11.59 2.63
CA ASP A 385 -14.63 10.91 1.36
C ASP A 385 -13.40 10.17 0.79
N SER A 386 -12.24 10.30 1.44
CA SER A 386 -10.96 9.77 1.00
C SER A 386 -10.40 8.72 1.96
N GLU A 387 -9.97 7.60 1.41
CA GLU A 387 -9.32 6.52 2.15
C GLU A 387 -7.93 6.89 2.65
N SER A 388 -7.28 7.88 2.04
CA SER A 388 -5.95 8.37 2.43
C SER A 388 -5.90 9.00 3.82
N GLN A 389 -7.04 9.13 4.51
CA GLN A 389 -7.10 9.54 5.91
C GLN A 389 -6.74 8.41 6.89
N PHE A 390 -6.94 7.13 6.53
CA PHE A 390 -6.82 6.00 7.46
C PHE A 390 -6.17 4.72 6.91
N ILE A 391 -5.92 4.62 5.59
CA ILE A 391 -5.15 3.52 4.99
C ILE A 391 -4.21 4.09 3.93
N PRO A 392 -2.93 3.67 3.80
CA PRO A 392 -2.02 4.25 2.81
C PRO A 392 -2.28 3.71 1.39
N LEU A 393 -1.65 4.31 0.38
CA LEU A 393 -1.50 3.70 -0.93
C LEU A 393 -0.55 2.49 -0.83
N LEU A 394 -0.88 1.45 -1.60
CA LEU A 394 -0.27 0.12 -1.50
C LEU A 394 -0.09 -0.57 -2.86
N HIS A 395 -0.34 0.13 -3.97
CA HIS A 395 -0.20 -0.42 -5.32
C HIS A 395 1.26 -0.74 -5.68
N ASP A 396 2.21 -0.05 -5.05
CA ASP A 396 3.65 -0.25 -5.25
C ASP A 396 4.28 -1.29 -4.30
N LEU A 397 3.48 -2.08 -3.58
CA LEU A 397 3.97 -3.11 -2.66
C LEU A 397 3.98 -4.50 -3.32
N PRO A 398 5.02 -5.33 -3.09
CA PRO A 398 5.08 -6.70 -3.62
C PRO A 398 3.92 -7.57 -3.12
N GLU A 399 3.41 -8.44 -3.98
CA GLU A 399 2.36 -9.37 -3.61
C GLU A 399 2.41 -10.67 -4.40
N GLY A 400 1.79 -11.71 -3.83
CA GLY A 400 1.65 -12.98 -4.51
C GLY A 400 2.94 -13.79 -4.58
N LEU A 401 3.84 -13.61 -3.59
CA LEU A 401 5.11 -14.32 -3.52
C LEU A 401 4.88 -15.77 -3.08
N SER A 402 5.32 -16.75 -3.87
CA SER A 402 5.39 -18.15 -3.40
C SER A 402 6.41 -18.31 -2.28
N GLU A 403 6.36 -19.40 -1.52
CA GLU A 403 7.39 -19.74 -0.51
C GLU A 403 8.82 -19.64 -1.08
N GLU A 404 9.05 -20.19 -2.28
CA GLU A 404 10.36 -20.15 -2.95
C GLU A 404 10.76 -18.72 -3.33
N THR A 405 9.81 -17.94 -3.86
CA THR A 405 10.05 -16.55 -4.26
C THR A 405 10.33 -15.69 -3.05
N PHE A 406 9.51 -15.80 -2.00
CA PHE A 406 9.69 -15.09 -0.74
C PHE A 406 11.04 -15.44 -0.11
N ALA A 407 11.42 -16.72 -0.05
CA ALA A 407 12.72 -17.14 0.47
C ALA A 407 13.89 -16.58 -0.37
N SER A 408 13.74 -16.48 -1.69
CA SER A 408 14.79 -15.91 -2.55
C SER A 408 14.93 -14.38 -2.40
N VAL A 409 13.80 -13.66 -2.30
CA VAL A 409 13.76 -12.19 -2.29
C VAL A 409 13.96 -11.64 -0.89
N PHE A 410 13.38 -12.28 0.11
CA PHE A 410 13.35 -11.84 1.50
C PHE A 410 13.95 -12.84 2.48
N GLY A 411 14.33 -14.07 2.10
CA GLY A 411 14.90 -15.04 3.05
C GLY A 411 13.90 -15.53 4.10
N SER A 412 13.67 -14.71 5.13
CA SER A 412 12.74 -14.93 6.25
C SER A 412 12.27 -13.59 6.83
N GLU A 413 11.34 -13.61 7.77
CA GLU A 413 10.91 -12.38 8.46
C GLU A 413 12.03 -11.69 9.28
N SER A 414 13.11 -12.40 9.59
CA SER A 414 14.29 -11.83 10.25
C SER A 414 15.32 -11.24 9.29
N ASP A 415 15.11 -11.36 7.97
CA ASP A 415 16.01 -10.77 6.98
C ASP A 415 15.88 -9.23 6.99
N PRO A 416 17.00 -8.49 6.92
CA PRO A 416 16.97 -7.03 6.91
C PRO A 416 16.06 -6.43 5.84
N ARG A 417 15.97 -7.04 4.65
CA ARG A 417 15.12 -6.55 3.54
C ARG A 417 13.63 -6.65 3.89
N TYR A 418 13.24 -7.70 4.60
CA TYR A 418 11.85 -7.85 5.07
C TYR A 418 11.55 -6.81 6.15
N GLN A 419 12.46 -6.64 7.11
CA GLN A 419 12.30 -5.66 8.19
C GLN A 419 12.24 -4.23 7.65
N GLU A 420 13.01 -3.91 6.62
CA GLU A 420 12.95 -2.61 5.94
C GLU A 420 11.61 -2.40 5.22
N MET A 421 11.11 -3.42 4.50
CA MET A 421 9.78 -3.36 3.89
C MET A 421 8.68 -3.18 4.94
N GLU A 422 8.78 -3.90 6.05
CA GLU A 422 7.84 -3.78 7.17
C GLU A 422 7.90 -2.39 7.81
N ALA A 423 9.10 -1.85 8.06
CA ALA A 423 9.28 -0.51 8.59
C ALA A 423 8.76 0.57 7.63
N ARG A 424 8.91 0.37 6.31
CA ARG A 424 8.32 1.24 5.29
C ARG A 424 6.80 1.26 5.37
N ILE A 425 6.16 0.10 5.59
CA ILE A 425 4.71 -0.01 5.79
C ILE A 425 4.31 0.72 7.08
N ASP A 426 5.02 0.48 8.18
CA ASP A 426 4.71 1.10 9.47
C ASP A 426 4.83 2.63 9.40
N ASN A 427 5.88 3.14 8.77
CA ASN A 427 6.06 4.58 8.55
C ASN A 427 4.94 5.19 7.69
N ARG A 428 4.48 4.49 6.64
CA ARG A 428 3.34 4.93 5.83
C ARG A 428 2.04 5.00 6.64
N ILE A 429 1.81 4.02 7.51
CA ILE A 429 0.64 4.01 8.38
C ILE A 429 0.72 5.17 9.37
N GLN A 430 1.86 5.36 10.05
CA GLN A 430 2.03 6.43 11.04
C GLN A 430 1.99 7.85 10.43
N ALA A 431 2.27 7.99 9.14
CA ALA A 431 2.15 9.26 8.41
C ALA A 431 0.70 9.62 8.01
N LEU A 432 -0.28 8.74 8.26
CA LEU A 432 -1.67 9.01 7.91
C LEU A 432 -2.23 10.19 8.74
N PRO A 433 -3.11 11.02 8.15
CA PRO A 433 -3.71 12.18 8.82
C PRO A 433 -4.36 11.87 10.18
N VAL A 434 -4.92 10.67 10.34
CA VAL A 434 -5.57 10.24 11.58
C VAL A 434 -4.60 10.17 12.78
N TYR A 435 -3.31 9.93 12.55
CA TYR A 435 -2.28 9.87 13.59
C TYR A 435 -1.41 11.13 13.68
N ALA A 436 -1.36 11.93 12.61
CA ALA A 436 -0.59 13.16 12.59
C ALA A 436 -1.17 14.17 13.61
N ASN A 437 -0.33 14.73 14.47
CA ASN A 437 -0.71 15.88 15.31
C ASN A 437 -0.74 17.15 14.45
N ASP A 438 -1.76 17.98 14.66
CA ASP A 438 -2.08 19.11 13.78
C ASP A 438 -0.87 20.04 13.53
N THR A 439 -0.75 20.49 12.27
CA THR A 439 0.21 21.48 11.73
C THR A 439 1.71 21.16 11.59
N SER A 440 2.35 20.28 12.35
CA SER A 440 3.84 20.14 12.28
C SER A 440 4.35 19.10 11.27
N GLN A 441 3.54 18.11 10.87
CA GLN A 441 3.93 17.13 9.85
C GLN A 441 3.57 17.50 8.41
N ARG A 442 2.64 18.45 8.17
CA ARG A 442 2.46 19.01 6.81
C ARG A 442 3.73 19.67 6.27
N GLN A 443 4.63 20.10 7.16
CA GLN A 443 5.91 20.71 6.79
C GLN A 443 7.05 19.68 6.63
N GLN A 444 6.90 18.44 7.10
CA GLN A 444 7.93 17.40 7.00
C GLN A 444 7.72 16.47 5.80
N ALA A 445 7.61 17.03 4.59
CA ALA A 445 7.89 16.31 3.34
C ALA A 445 8.10 17.24 2.13
N ILE A 446 8.35 18.55 2.32
CA ILE A 446 9.05 19.30 1.28
C ILE A 446 10.54 18.97 1.44
N THR A 447 10.89 17.70 1.21
CA THR A 447 12.23 17.43 0.70
C THR A 447 12.22 18.05 -0.68
N THR A 448 12.62 19.32 -0.77
CA THR A 448 12.93 19.97 -2.03
C THR A 448 13.74 18.96 -2.82
N ALA A 449 13.23 18.50 -3.97
CA ALA A 449 14.00 17.56 -4.77
C ALA A 449 15.35 18.20 -5.02
N THR A 450 16.42 17.53 -4.57
CA THR A 450 17.81 18.02 -4.63
C THR A 450 18.26 18.36 -6.06
N TYR A 451 17.46 17.96 -7.05
CA TYR A 451 17.68 18.09 -8.47
C TYR A 451 17.03 19.34 -9.10
N ASP A 452 15.98 19.89 -8.49
CA ASP A 452 15.30 21.07 -9.03
C ASP A 452 16.13 22.32 -8.73
N ARG A 453 16.63 22.97 -9.77
CA ARG A 453 17.59 24.08 -9.64
C ARG A 453 17.11 25.33 -10.34
N PRO A 454 17.20 26.51 -9.69
CA PRO A 454 16.94 27.78 -10.33
C PRO A 454 17.77 27.96 -11.60
N VAL A 455 17.11 28.37 -12.69
CA VAL A 455 17.76 28.69 -13.96
C VAL A 455 18.65 29.90 -13.80
N LYS A 456 19.83 29.89 -14.42
CA LYS A 456 20.71 31.07 -14.43
C LYS A 456 20.23 32.08 -15.47
N ALA A 457 20.37 33.37 -15.17
CA ALA A 457 19.90 34.44 -16.05
C ALA A 457 20.37 34.32 -17.52
N GLY A 458 21.63 33.92 -17.74
CA GLY A 458 22.19 33.74 -19.09
C GLY A 458 21.68 32.50 -19.85
N GLN A 459 20.99 31.56 -19.18
CA GLN A 459 20.37 30.40 -19.82
C GLN A 459 18.98 30.68 -20.36
N ILE A 460 18.29 31.70 -19.81
CA ILE A 460 16.95 32.13 -20.27
C ILE A 460 17.00 32.61 -21.73
N THR A 461 18.13 33.19 -22.13
CA THR A 461 18.34 33.79 -23.46
C THR A 461 19.05 32.88 -24.46
N GLN A 462 19.19 31.58 -24.18
CA GLN A 462 19.85 30.67 -25.12
C GLN A 462 19.06 30.54 -26.42
N SER A 463 19.74 30.71 -27.55
CA SER A 463 19.18 30.52 -28.88
C SER A 463 18.96 29.03 -29.18
N GLY A 464 17.80 28.70 -29.69
CA GLY A 464 17.38 27.36 -30.08
C GLY A 464 16.18 27.43 -31.02
N ASN A 465 15.72 26.28 -31.46
CA ASN A 465 14.55 26.13 -32.32
C ASN A 465 13.55 25.18 -31.67
N TRP A 466 12.28 25.32 -32.04
CA TRP A 466 11.23 24.37 -31.68
C TRP A 466 11.25 23.20 -32.66
N PHE A 467 11.33 21.99 -32.12
CA PHE A 467 11.29 20.74 -32.89
C PHE A 467 10.06 19.92 -32.51
N GLN A 468 9.35 19.40 -33.52
CA GLN A 468 8.22 18.48 -33.35
C GLN A 468 8.73 17.05 -33.16
N VAL A 469 8.45 16.49 -31.99
CA VAL A 469 8.96 15.18 -31.59
C VAL A 469 7.81 14.31 -31.13
N ASP A 470 7.80 13.08 -31.64
CA ASP A 470 7.05 11.99 -31.02
C ASP A 470 8.02 11.09 -30.25
N THR A 471 7.73 10.86 -28.98
CA THR A 471 8.67 10.20 -28.05
C THR A 471 8.25 8.80 -27.69
N HIS A 472 7.15 8.27 -28.25
CA HIS A 472 6.68 6.93 -27.90
C HIS A 472 5.91 6.29 -29.06
N THR A 473 6.56 5.31 -29.69
CA THR A 473 6.01 4.58 -30.84
C THR A 473 6.50 3.13 -30.83
N HIS A 474 5.72 2.25 -31.47
CA HIS A 474 5.94 0.81 -31.53
C HIS A 474 6.02 0.31 -32.97
N THR A 475 6.77 -0.76 -33.17
CA THR A 475 7.06 -1.34 -34.47
C THR A 475 6.76 -2.84 -34.46
N ARG A 476 6.90 -3.47 -35.62
CA ARG A 476 6.76 -4.93 -35.78
C ARG A 476 7.73 -5.76 -34.94
N PHE A 477 8.75 -5.13 -34.34
CA PHE A 477 9.67 -5.82 -33.44
C PHE A 477 9.07 -6.06 -32.06
N SER A 478 8.05 -5.29 -31.66
CA SER A 478 7.19 -5.56 -30.50
C SER A 478 5.76 -5.92 -30.95
N ASP A 479 4.77 -5.08 -30.69
CA ASP A 479 3.36 -5.27 -30.99
C ASP A 479 2.78 -4.23 -31.97
N GLY A 480 3.63 -3.36 -32.50
CA GLY A 480 3.32 -2.48 -33.62
C GLY A 480 3.18 -3.24 -34.95
N ARG A 481 2.56 -2.61 -35.94
CA ARG A 481 2.31 -3.24 -37.26
C ARG A 481 3.42 -3.00 -38.28
N PHE A 482 4.12 -1.87 -38.20
CA PHE A 482 4.98 -1.36 -39.28
C PHE A 482 6.46 -1.51 -38.94
N SER A 483 7.32 -1.52 -39.97
CA SER A 483 8.78 -1.48 -39.77
C SER A 483 9.26 -0.10 -39.33
N ILE A 484 10.49 0.02 -38.83
CA ILE A 484 11.09 1.31 -38.45
C ILE A 484 11.16 2.23 -39.68
N THR A 485 11.59 1.71 -40.83
CA THR A 485 11.62 2.48 -42.09
C THR A 485 10.26 3.03 -42.50
N GLN A 486 9.18 2.23 -42.41
CA GLN A 486 7.83 2.67 -42.76
C GLN A 486 7.29 3.72 -41.78
N LEU A 487 7.60 3.57 -40.50
CA LEU A 487 7.25 4.54 -39.47
C LEU A 487 7.99 5.86 -39.70
N ALA A 488 9.29 5.81 -39.97
CA ALA A 488 10.11 6.98 -40.29
C ALA A 488 9.63 7.73 -41.54
N GLU A 489 9.25 7.01 -42.60
CA GLU A 489 8.68 7.59 -43.81
C GLU A 489 7.45 8.45 -43.51
N ASN A 490 6.52 7.91 -42.72
CA ASN A 490 5.28 8.60 -42.39
C ASN A 490 5.50 9.71 -41.35
N ALA A 491 6.36 9.49 -40.35
CA ALA A 491 6.75 10.53 -39.39
C ALA A 491 7.33 11.77 -40.10
N SER A 492 8.26 11.55 -41.06
CA SER A 492 8.81 12.62 -41.89
C SER A 492 7.74 13.30 -42.74
N LYS A 493 6.86 12.51 -43.39
CA LYS A 493 5.75 13.03 -44.20
C LYS A 493 4.79 13.94 -43.40
N PHE A 494 4.54 13.63 -42.14
CA PHE A 494 3.65 14.42 -41.26
C PHE A 494 4.36 15.52 -40.49
N GLY A 495 5.66 15.75 -40.74
CA GLY A 495 6.42 16.87 -40.23
C GLY A 495 7.02 16.66 -38.84
N CYS A 496 7.28 15.42 -38.43
CA CYS A 496 8.17 15.19 -37.30
C CYS A 496 9.60 15.63 -37.65
N ASP A 497 10.24 16.34 -36.72
CA ASP A 497 11.69 16.59 -36.74
C ASP A 497 12.46 15.43 -36.09
N ALA A 498 11.84 14.75 -35.12
CA ALA A 498 12.36 13.53 -34.53
C ALA A 498 11.25 12.55 -34.12
N VAL A 499 11.58 11.26 -34.10
CA VAL A 499 10.70 10.22 -33.57
C VAL A 499 11.50 9.19 -32.78
N ALA A 500 10.99 8.82 -31.61
CA ALA A 500 11.58 7.77 -30.77
C ALA A 500 10.91 6.41 -31.05
N ILE A 501 11.73 5.40 -31.28
CA ILE A 501 11.32 4.00 -31.37
C ILE A 501 11.46 3.40 -29.98
N THR A 502 10.35 3.08 -29.35
CA THR A 502 10.27 2.68 -27.93
C THR A 502 9.48 1.39 -27.80
N ASP A 503 9.84 0.40 -28.61
CA ASP A 503 9.27 -0.94 -28.54
C ASP A 503 9.28 -1.48 -27.11
N HIS A 504 8.28 -2.31 -26.77
CA HIS A 504 8.16 -2.95 -25.45
C HIS A 504 9.43 -3.70 -25.03
N GLY A 505 9.81 -3.55 -23.76
CA GLY A 505 10.99 -4.20 -23.18
C GLY A 505 10.84 -5.68 -22.87
N ASP A 506 9.69 -6.27 -23.17
CA ASP A 506 9.33 -7.62 -22.76
C ASP A 506 10.40 -8.66 -23.14
N HIS A 507 10.87 -9.44 -22.16
CA HIS A 507 11.95 -10.42 -22.36
C HIS A 507 11.64 -11.49 -23.43
N ASN A 508 10.37 -11.76 -23.71
CA ASN A 508 9.93 -12.70 -24.75
C ASN A 508 9.98 -12.10 -26.17
N LEU A 509 10.08 -10.78 -26.34
CA LEU A 509 10.16 -10.10 -27.64
C LEU A 509 11.60 -10.09 -28.16
N LYS A 510 12.08 -11.25 -28.65
CA LYS A 510 13.46 -11.43 -29.11
C LYS A 510 13.84 -10.59 -30.35
N GLY A 511 12.86 -10.00 -31.04
CA GLY A 511 13.08 -9.11 -32.19
C GLY A 511 13.60 -7.73 -31.78
N VAL A 512 13.21 -7.22 -30.62
CA VAL A 512 13.64 -5.91 -30.10
C VAL A 512 15.15 -5.94 -29.86
N PHE A 513 15.87 -4.93 -30.37
CA PHE A 513 17.34 -4.82 -30.33
C PHE A 513 18.12 -5.99 -30.96
N SER A 514 17.47 -6.78 -31.83
CA SER A 514 18.16 -7.78 -32.65
C SER A 514 19.02 -7.12 -33.75
N ALA A 515 19.83 -7.92 -34.45
CA ALA A 515 20.58 -7.43 -35.61
C ALA A 515 19.65 -6.88 -36.71
N GLU A 516 18.46 -7.47 -36.90
CA GLU A 516 17.47 -6.98 -37.86
C GLU A 516 16.90 -5.62 -37.43
N TYR A 517 16.62 -5.45 -36.14
CA TYR A 517 16.16 -4.17 -35.58
C TYR A 517 17.15 -3.04 -35.89
N TRP A 518 18.43 -3.24 -35.57
CA TRP A 518 19.46 -2.22 -35.79
C TRP A 518 19.74 -1.98 -37.26
N GLN A 519 19.59 -3.00 -38.12
CA GLN A 519 19.69 -2.81 -39.57
C GLN A 519 18.53 -1.96 -40.11
N ASP A 520 17.28 -2.22 -39.70
CA ASP A 520 16.13 -1.41 -40.11
C ASP A 520 16.24 0.03 -39.56
N PHE A 521 16.71 0.19 -38.32
CA PHE A 521 16.99 1.50 -37.72
C PHE A 521 18.04 2.29 -38.52
N ALA A 522 19.17 1.65 -38.85
CA ALA A 522 20.23 2.28 -39.63
C ALA A 522 19.77 2.65 -41.06
N ASN A 523 19.01 1.76 -41.70
CA ASN A 523 18.42 2.02 -43.02
C ASN A 523 17.50 3.24 -42.98
N ALA A 524 16.57 3.27 -42.03
CA ALA A 524 15.64 4.38 -41.84
C ALA A 524 16.38 5.70 -41.56
N SER A 525 17.36 5.69 -40.65
CA SER A 525 18.16 6.87 -40.33
C SER A 525 18.96 7.38 -41.54
N SER A 526 19.44 6.49 -42.41
CA SER A 526 20.17 6.87 -43.62
C SER A 526 19.25 7.42 -44.72
N GLN A 527 18.04 6.88 -44.84
CA GLN A 527 17.08 7.25 -45.87
C GLN A 527 16.36 8.57 -45.56
N PHE A 528 16.13 8.86 -44.28
CA PHE A 528 15.41 10.05 -43.83
C PHE A 528 16.33 10.97 -43.01
N SER A 529 17.38 11.52 -43.64
CA SER A 529 18.38 12.36 -42.97
C SER A 529 17.83 13.65 -42.33
N ASP A 530 16.61 14.04 -42.71
CA ASP A 530 15.89 15.17 -42.13
C ASP A 530 15.05 14.85 -40.89
N LEU A 531 14.90 13.56 -40.58
CA LEU A 531 14.22 13.06 -39.40
C LEU A 531 15.25 12.43 -38.46
N THR A 532 15.30 12.87 -37.21
CA THR A 532 16.13 12.21 -36.20
C THR A 532 15.40 11.01 -35.61
N LEU A 533 15.99 9.82 -35.74
CA LEU A 533 15.51 8.62 -35.04
C LEU A 533 16.19 8.50 -33.69
N ILE A 534 15.40 8.35 -32.64
CA ILE A 534 15.90 8.13 -31.27
C ILE A 534 15.59 6.67 -30.90
N ALA A 535 16.62 5.88 -30.60
CA ALA A 535 16.41 4.55 -30.05
C ALA A 535 16.08 4.67 -28.55
N GLY A 536 15.00 4.03 -28.14
CA GLY A 536 14.47 4.04 -26.78
C GLY A 536 13.83 2.70 -26.42
N LEU A 537 13.17 2.68 -25.27
CA LEU A 537 12.54 1.50 -24.70
C LEU A 537 11.25 1.92 -24.01
N GLU A 538 10.15 1.19 -24.22
CA GLU A 538 9.05 1.21 -23.25
C GLU A 538 9.34 0.17 -22.16
N TRP A 539 9.87 0.68 -21.05
CA TRP A 539 10.27 -0.11 -19.91
C TRP A 539 9.07 -0.44 -19.03
N ASN A 540 8.82 -1.73 -18.81
CA ASN A 540 7.89 -2.20 -17.79
C ASN A 540 8.54 -2.02 -16.40
N ILE A 541 8.24 -0.91 -15.74
CA ILE A 541 8.87 -0.57 -14.46
C ILE A 541 8.37 -1.49 -13.33
N PRO A 542 9.26 -2.10 -12.51
CA PRO A 542 8.85 -2.78 -11.28
C PRO A 542 8.37 -1.78 -10.22
N PRO A 543 7.51 -2.19 -9.27
CA PRO A 543 6.94 -3.53 -9.08
C PRO A 543 5.74 -3.87 -9.99
N PHE A 544 5.36 -3.01 -10.92
CA PHE A 544 4.03 -3.04 -11.57
C PHE A 544 3.79 -4.13 -12.61
N ALA A 545 4.87 -4.77 -13.07
CA ALA A 545 4.84 -5.96 -13.90
C ALA A 545 4.05 -5.81 -15.21
N GLY A 546 4.23 -4.67 -15.88
CA GLY A 546 3.50 -4.28 -17.09
C GLY A 546 2.13 -3.64 -16.84
N ARG A 547 1.80 -3.33 -15.57
CA ARG A 547 0.72 -2.37 -15.29
C ARG A 547 1.18 -0.96 -15.69
N GLU A 548 2.31 -0.51 -15.13
CA GLU A 548 2.94 0.78 -15.46
C GLU A 548 4.15 0.65 -16.37
N HIS A 549 4.36 1.67 -17.21
CA HIS A 549 5.43 1.68 -18.20
C HIS A 549 6.10 3.04 -18.29
N MET A 550 7.36 3.09 -18.68
CA MET A 550 8.10 4.32 -18.88
C MET A 550 8.79 4.33 -20.24
N THR A 551 8.71 5.45 -20.95
CA THR A 551 9.65 5.75 -22.03
C THR A 551 11.02 6.02 -21.43
N LEU A 552 12.03 5.25 -21.85
CA LEU A 552 13.44 5.45 -21.54
C LEU A 552 14.20 5.81 -22.82
N LEU A 553 14.77 7.01 -22.85
CA LEU A 553 15.60 7.49 -23.96
C LEU A 553 17.03 7.70 -23.48
N PHE A 554 17.99 7.03 -24.13
CA PHE A 554 19.40 7.19 -23.81
C PHE A 554 20.09 8.20 -24.71
N PRO A 555 21.09 8.94 -24.19
CA PRO A 555 21.99 9.72 -25.01
C PRO A 555 22.64 8.85 -26.07
N GLU A 556 22.83 9.43 -27.25
CA GLU A 556 23.62 8.84 -28.31
C GLU A 556 25.08 8.75 -27.85
N SER A 557 25.65 7.55 -27.98
CA SER A 557 27.03 7.23 -27.59
C SER A 557 27.54 6.01 -28.36
N VAL A 558 28.86 5.78 -28.31
CA VAL A 558 29.52 4.64 -29.00
C VAL A 558 28.97 3.28 -28.56
N ASN A 559 28.41 3.16 -27.35
CA ASN A 559 27.88 1.90 -26.80
C ASN A 559 26.35 1.93 -26.59
N HIS A 560 25.64 2.82 -27.27
CA HIS A 560 24.21 3.05 -27.04
C HIS A 560 23.36 1.77 -27.16
N ASP A 561 23.55 1.01 -28.25
CA ASP A 561 22.88 -0.26 -28.53
C ASP A 561 23.07 -1.32 -27.43
N ARG A 562 24.30 -1.42 -26.92
CA ARG A 562 24.66 -2.32 -25.84
C ARG A 562 24.05 -1.89 -24.52
N LEU A 563 24.09 -0.59 -24.21
CA LEU A 563 23.55 -0.06 -22.95
C LEU A 563 22.05 -0.29 -22.83
N ILE A 564 21.28 -0.01 -23.89
CA ILE A 564 19.82 -0.19 -23.87
C ILE A 564 19.42 -1.66 -23.79
N SER A 565 20.13 -2.53 -24.49
CA SER A 565 19.92 -3.98 -24.41
C SER A 565 20.24 -4.52 -23.01
N LEU A 566 21.36 -4.08 -22.41
CA LEU A 566 21.73 -4.48 -21.05
C LEU A 566 20.74 -3.99 -20.00
N PHE A 567 20.19 -2.79 -20.16
CA PHE A 567 19.17 -2.28 -19.25
C PHE A 567 17.90 -3.12 -19.31
N ARG A 568 17.36 -3.34 -20.52
CA ARG A 568 16.19 -4.19 -20.75
C ARG A 568 16.36 -5.57 -20.13
N ASP A 569 17.44 -6.25 -20.48
CA ASP A 569 17.70 -7.64 -20.06
C ASP A 569 17.84 -7.78 -18.53
N ARG A 570 18.17 -6.70 -17.81
CA ARG A 570 18.30 -6.71 -16.34
C ARG A 570 17.06 -6.23 -15.60
N TYR A 571 16.35 -5.24 -16.13
CA TYR A 571 15.42 -4.44 -15.33
C TYR A 571 13.98 -4.41 -15.85
N ASP A 572 13.70 -4.90 -17.06
CA ASP A 572 12.32 -4.99 -17.54
C ASP A 572 11.50 -6.00 -16.72
N HIS A 573 10.29 -5.62 -16.30
CA HIS A 573 9.45 -6.37 -15.37
C HIS A 573 8.23 -7.06 -16.01
N TYR A 574 8.12 -7.12 -17.35
CA TYR A 574 6.96 -7.72 -18.01
C TYR A 574 6.72 -9.20 -17.65
N GLY A 575 5.45 -9.62 -17.71
CA GLY A 575 5.06 -11.03 -17.70
C GLY A 575 4.94 -11.65 -16.30
N LYS A 576 5.16 -10.88 -15.24
CA LYS A 576 4.85 -11.31 -13.88
C LYS A 576 3.42 -10.89 -13.54
N THR A 577 2.49 -11.84 -13.40
CA THR A 577 1.09 -11.50 -13.06
C THR A 577 0.91 -10.89 -11.67
N LYS A 578 1.98 -10.90 -10.87
CA LYS A 578 2.10 -10.46 -9.48
C LYS A 578 3.47 -9.82 -9.28
N SER A 579 3.54 -8.77 -8.47
CA SER A 579 4.80 -8.10 -8.18
C SER A 579 5.73 -9.00 -7.36
N THR A 580 6.75 -9.57 -8.00
CA THR A 580 7.77 -10.39 -7.32
C THR A 580 9.13 -9.70 -7.16
N THR A 581 9.29 -8.53 -7.77
CA THR A 581 10.45 -7.66 -7.54
C THR A 581 10.11 -6.65 -6.44
N ILE A 582 11.06 -6.35 -5.56
CA ILE A 582 10.85 -5.42 -4.43
C ILE A 582 10.41 -4.03 -4.93
N ASP A 583 11.19 -3.45 -5.85
CA ASP A 583 10.97 -2.12 -6.41
C ASP A 583 11.90 -1.83 -7.61
N GLU A 584 11.85 -0.60 -8.11
CA GLU A 584 12.68 -0.02 -9.18
C GLU A 584 14.07 0.46 -8.75
N SER A 585 14.41 0.41 -7.46
CA SER A 585 15.57 1.12 -6.89
C SER A 585 16.89 0.72 -7.56
N GLN A 586 17.07 -0.56 -7.88
CA GLN A 586 18.27 -1.05 -8.56
C GLN A 586 18.42 -0.52 -10.00
N ALA A 587 17.31 -0.32 -10.72
CA ALA A 587 17.32 0.20 -12.07
C ALA A 587 17.64 1.70 -12.09
N LEU A 588 17.04 2.46 -11.16
CA LEU A 588 17.29 3.89 -11.02
C LEU A 588 18.72 4.17 -10.53
N GLU A 589 19.24 3.37 -9.59
CA GLU A 589 20.63 3.49 -9.16
C GLU A 589 21.62 3.13 -10.28
N TRP A 590 21.27 2.15 -11.12
CA TRP A 590 22.06 1.86 -12.31
C TRP A 590 22.11 3.08 -13.24
N LEU A 591 20.98 3.74 -13.53
CA LEU A 591 20.96 4.96 -14.33
C LEU A 591 21.83 6.07 -13.71
N ASN A 592 21.69 6.30 -12.41
CA ASN A 592 22.52 7.24 -11.65
C ASN A 592 24.01 6.95 -11.84
N SER A 593 24.41 5.68 -11.70
CA SER A 593 25.81 5.27 -11.84
C SER A 593 26.36 5.46 -13.25
N GLN A 594 25.56 5.15 -14.29
CA GLN A 594 25.99 5.21 -15.68
C GLN A 594 26.13 6.64 -16.19
N PHE A 595 25.23 7.53 -15.77
CA PHE A 595 25.12 8.87 -16.36
C PHE A 595 25.52 10.03 -15.44
N LYS A 596 26.05 9.75 -14.24
CA LYS A 596 26.48 10.75 -13.25
C LYS A 596 27.37 11.87 -13.82
N SER A 597 28.26 11.53 -14.75
CA SER A 597 29.23 12.45 -15.36
C SER A 597 28.93 12.75 -16.83
N SER A 598 27.76 12.35 -17.34
CA SER A 598 27.39 12.59 -18.73
C SER A 598 27.00 14.05 -18.93
N GLU A 599 27.47 14.66 -20.02
CA GLU A 599 27.03 16.00 -20.42
C GLU A 599 25.55 16.03 -20.83
N THR A 600 25.05 14.92 -21.37
CA THR A 600 23.64 14.74 -21.74
C THR A 600 23.02 13.67 -20.85
N PRO A 601 21.96 13.99 -20.08
CA PRO A 601 21.29 13.01 -19.24
C PRO A 601 20.38 12.11 -20.08
N PRO A 602 20.14 10.85 -19.65
CA PRO A 602 18.99 10.09 -20.14
C PRO A 602 17.69 10.76 -19.71
N VAL A 603 16.63 10.49 -20.45
CA VAL A 603 15.29 11.00 -20.17
C VAL A 603 14.35 9.82 -19.93
N VAL A 604 13.69 9.82 -18.78
CA VAL A 604 12.67 8.84 -18.39
C VAL A 604 11.33 9.54 -18.18
N MET A 605 10.29 9.06 -18.85
CA MET A 605 8.94 9.64 -18.80
C MET A 605 7.90 8.54 -18.61
N TYR A 606 7.05 8.67 -17.60
CA TYR A 606 5.99 7.70 -17.30
C TYR A 606 4.87 7.76 -18.35
N ASN A 607 4.54 6.62 -18.94
CA ASN A 607 3.55 6.47 -20.00
C ASN A 607 2.16 6.17 -19.44
N HIS A 608 1.12 6.64 -20.15
CA HIS A 608 -0.30 6.34 -19.93
C HIS A 608 -0.72 6.12 -18.45
N PRO A 609 -0.43 7.08 -17.55
CA PRO A 609 -0.39 6.87 -16.10
C PRO A 609 -1.71 6.39 -15.49
N SER A 610 -2.83 7.10 -15.71
CA SER A 610 -4.11 6.72 -15.08
C SER A 610 -4.80 5.54 -15.78
N ARG A 611 -4.19 4.90 -16.79
CA ARG A 611 -4.87 3.91 -17.66
C ARG A 611 -5.33 2.68 -16.89
N LYS A 612 -4.55 2.25 -15.90
CA LYS A 612 -4.79 1.03 -15.09
C LYS A 612 -4.81 1.32 -13.58
N ASP A 613 -4.92 2.59 -13.20
CA ASP A 613 -5.04 2.99 -11.81
C ASP A 613 -6.38 2.53 -11.23
N LEU A 614 -6.30 2.09 -9.97
CA LEU A 614 -7.48 1.74 -9.19
C LEU A 614 -7.88 2.90 -8.29
N GLU A 615 -6.94 3.74 -7.87
CA GLU A 615 -7.13 4.79 -6.87
C GLU A 615 -6.59 6.15 -7.32
N PRO A 616 -7.19 7.27 -6.87
CA PRO A 616 -6.62 8.59 -7.10
C PRO A 616 -5.29 8.76 -6.34
N GLY A 617 -4.35 9.49 -6.91
CA GLY A 617 -3.07 9.80 -6.27
C GLY A 617 -1.96 8.75 -6.47
N GLU A 618 -2.23 7.63 -7.17
CA GLU A 618 -1.20 6.62 -7.48
C GLU A 618 -0.02 7.24 -8.25
N ASN A 619 -0.32 8.07 -9.25
CA ASN A 619 0.69 8.69 -10.11
C ASN A 619 1.56 9.71 -9.36
N ALA A 620 0.95 10.54 -8.51
CA ALA A 620 1.69 11.46 -7.65
C ALA A 620 2.61 10.70 -6.68
N HIS A 621 2.11 9.63 -6.07
CA HIS A 621 2.89 8.78 -5.16
C HIS A 621 4.10 8.14 -5.86
N ASP A 622 3.88 7.58 -7.05
CA ASP A 622 4.93 6.92 -7.82
C ASP A 622 5.98 7.92 -8.31
N MET A 623 5.54 9.05 -8.87
CA MET A 623 6.45 10.11 -9.32
C MET A 623 7.27 10.69 -8.15
N GLN A 624 6.66 10.91 -6.99
CA GLN A 624 7.39 11.37 -5.81
C GLN A 624 8.48 10.38 -5.40
N LYS A 625 8.17 9.08 -5.39
CA LYS A 625 9.12 8.01 -5.07
C LYS A 625 10.25 7.91 -6.10
N TRP A 626 9.95 8.00 -7.39
CA TRP A 626 10.97 7.88 -8.44
C TRP A 626 11.88 9.10 -8.48
N ARG A 627 11.31 10.31 -8.37
CA ARG A 627 12.07 11.56 -8.36
C ARG A 627 12.95 11.73 -7.13
N SER A 628 12.62 11.09 -5.99
CA SER A 628 13.51 11.09 -4.83
C SER A 628 14.76 10.21 -5.04
N GLN A 629 14.76 9.33 -6.03
CA GLN A 629 15.85 8.38 -6.29
C GLN A 629 16.72 8.78 -7.49
N THR A 630 16.19 9.51 -8.46
CA THR A 630 16.94 9.90 -9.66
C THR A 630 16.47 11.23 -10.25
N PRO A 631 17.37 12.05 -10.85
CA PRO A 631 16.98 13.22 -11.62
C PRO A 631 16.41 12.88 -13.00
N TYR A 632 16.57 11.63 -13.48
CA TYR A 632 16.28 11.28 -14.87
C TYR A 632 14.80 10.97 -15.13
N VAL A 633 14.02 10.72 -14.08
CA VAL A 633 12.56 10.65 -14.16
C VAL A 633 12.02 12.07 -14.10
N ILE A 634 11.73 12.64 -15.27
CA ILE A 634 11.43 14.08 -15.40
C ILE A 634 9.93 14.39 -15.37
N GLY A 635 9.08 13.39 -15.65
CA GLY A 635 7.68 13.65 -15.91
C GLY A 635 6.89 12.45 -16.40
N PHE A 636 5.66 12.72 -16.83
CA PHE A 636 4.73 11.73 -17.34
C PHE A 636 3.96 12.24 -18.57
N SER A 637 3.36 11.33 -19.34
CA SER A 637 2.56 11.67 -20.51
C SER A 637 1.27 12.33 -20.11
N GLY A 638 1.08 13.58 -20.56
CA GLY A 638 -0.20 14.25 -20.43
C GLY A 638 -1.23 13.75 -21.42
N ALA A 639 -0.87 13.56 -22.70
CA ALA A 639 -1.70 12.80 -23.61
C ALA A 639 -1.11 11.40 -23.81
N PRO A 640 -1.86 10.33 -23.51
CA PRO A 640 -1.30 9.00 -23.39
C PRO A 640 -1.13 8.23 -24.72
N GLY A 641 -1.72 8.72 -25.81
CA GLY A 641 -1.70 8.07 -27.13
C GLY A 641 -3.04 7.47 -27.54
N HIS A 642 -3.03 6.48 -28.45
CA HIS A 642 -4.22 5.79 -28.97
C HIS A 642 -5.31 6.72 -29.48
N GLN A 643 -4.87 7.67 -30.29
CA GLN A 643 -5.58 8.91 -30.56
C GLN A 643 -6.91 8.73 -31.33
N LYS A 644 -7.14 7.60 -32.02
CA LYS A 644 -8.41 7.31 -32.72
C LYS A 644 -9.42 6.58 -31.84
N LYS A 645 -9.00 6.04 -30.68
CA LYS A 645 -9.94 5.48 -29.70
C LYS A 645 -10.76 6.62 -29.09
N ARG A 646 -12.08 6.46 -29.00
CA ARG A 646 -13.03 7.50 -28.57
C ARG A 646 -14.19 6.87 -27.80
N GLY A 647 -14.88 7.66 -26.98
CA GLY A 647 -15.96 7.17 -26.12
C GLY A 647 -15.42 6.53 -24.84
N GLU A 648 -16.00 5.40 -24.44
CA GLU A 648 -15.67 4.72 -23.17
C GLU A 648 -14.26 4.12 -23.10
N ASP A 649 -13.58 3.96 -24.24
CA ASP A 649 -12.20 3.49 -24.34
C ASP A 649 -11.24 4.55 -24.92
N ASN A 650 -11.55 5.85 -24.81
CA ASN A 650 -10.72 6.94 -25.33
C ASN A 650 -9.27 6.85 -24.83
N GLY A 651 -8.30 6.80 -25.75
CA GLY A 651 -6.88 6.57 -25.43
C GLY A 651 -6.55 5.15 -24.92
N SER A 652 -7.45 4.17 -25.12
CA SER A 652 -7.46 2.84 -24.47
C SER A 652 -7.67 2.86 -22.94
N TYR A 653 -8.30 3.91 -22.41
CA TYR A 653 -8.63 4.03 -20.98
C TYR A 653 -9.99 3.39 -20.68
N ASN A 654 -10.01 2.06 -20.57
CA ASN A 654 -11.24 1.30 -20.33
C ASN A 654 -11.56 1.05 -18.84
N ASN A 655 -10.68 1.45 -17.91
CA ASN A 655 -10.84 1.24 -16.47
C ASN A 655 -11.55 2.41 -15.75
N ARG A 656 -11.28 2.61 -14.45
CA ARG A 656 -11.92 3.59 -13.56
C ARG A 656 -11.72 5.03 -14.03
N PHE A 657 -10.50 5.40 -14.39
CA PHE A 657 -10.15 6.74 -14.82
C PHE A 657 -10.27 6.87 -16.34
N LYS A 658 -10.82 8.01 -16.78
CA LYS A 658 -11.05 8.30 -18.20
C LYS A 658 -10.29 9.56 -18.59
N THR A 659 -9.79 9.57 -19.82
CA THR A 659 -9.17 10.76 -20.39
C THR A 659 -10.19 11.88 -20.56
N ARG A 660 -9.78 13.13 -20.31
CA ARG A 660 -10.55 14.33 -20.58
C ARG A 660 -10.05 14.95 -21.87
N HIS A 661 -10.87 14.93 -22.91
CA HIS A 661 -10.50 15.43 -24.25
C HIS A 661 -9.21 14.82 -24.82
N GLY A 662 -8.94 13.55 -24.48
CA GLY A 662 -7.75 12.82 -24.92
C GLY A 662 -6.49 13.06 -24.06
N TRP A 663 -6.61 13.80 -22.95
CA TRP A 663 -5.54 13.98 -21.97
C TRP A 663 -5.84 13.19 -20.69
N ASP A 664 -4.78 12.69 -20.05
CA ASP A 664 -4.83 11.93 -18.81
C ASP A 664 -5.43 12.78 -17.66
N PRO A 665 -6.34 12.24 -16.84
CA PRO A 665 -6.96 12.99 -15.76
C PRO A 665 -5.98 13.47 -14.68
N ALA A 666 -4.80 12.85 -14.53
CA ALA A 666 -3.71 13.35 -13.68
C ALA A 666 -3.21 14.75 -14.10
N VAL A 667 -3.39 15.11 -15.37
CA VAL A 667 -2.93 16.36 -16.00
C VAL A 667 -4.06 17.32 -16.32
N ALA A 668 -5.16 16.79 -16.88
CA ALA A 668 -6.24 17.56 -17.45
C ALA A 668 -7.22 18.16 -16.42
N ILE A 669 -7.15 17.71 -15.16
CA ILE A 669 -7.99 18.17 -14.05
C ILE A 669 -7.10 18.98 -13.10
N PRO A 670 -7.32 20.31 -12.97
CA PRO A 670 -6.62 21.12 -11.98
C PRO A 670 -6.83 20.59 -10.55
N GLY A 671 -5.77 20.58 -9.75
CA GLY A 671 -5.76 20.05 -8.37
C GLY A 671 -5.48 18.55 -8.25
N ASN A 672 -5.26 17.84 -9.35
CA ASN A 672 -5.00 16.39 -9.33
C ASN A 672 -3.49 16.06 -9.21
N ASP A 673 -3.06 14.86 -9.59
CA ASP A 673 -1.69 14.35 -9.37
C ASP A 673 -0.57 15.29 -9.82
N TRP A 674 -0.65 15.90 -11.02
CA TRP A 674 0.40 16.81 -11.49
C TRP A 674 0.56 18.01 -10.55
N ASP A 675 -0.57 18.61 -10.16
CA ASP A 675 -0.54 19.77 -9.29
C ASP A 675 -0.13 19.39 -7.87
N THR A 676 -0.50 18.21 -7.37
CA THR A 676 -0.01 17.67 -6.09
C THR A 676 1.52 17.63 -6.04
N LEU A 677 2.17 17.17 -7.12
CA LEU A 677 3.64 17.18 -7.21
C LEU A 677 4.20 18.60 -7.19
N LEU A 678 3.57 19.54 -7.91
CA LEU A 678 4.00 20.95 -7.93
C LEU A 678 3.80 21.63 -6.56
N GLN A 679 2.71 21.31 -5.84
CA GLN A 679 2.47 21.77 -4.47
C GLN A 679 3.55 21.28 -3.50
N ALA A 680 4.04 20.05 -3.71
CA ALA A 680 5.16 19.48 -2.95
C ALA A 680 6.52 20.09 -3.32
N GLY A 681 6.57 21.05 -4.24
CA GLY A 681 7.81 21.67 -4.70
C GLY A 681 8.60 20.84 -5.71
N LEU A 682 7.99 19.80 -6.28
CA LEU A 682 8.63 18.93 -7.28
C LEU A 682 8.32 19.48 -8.67
N GLN A 683 9.34 20.01 -9.36
CA GLN A 683 9.23 20.42 -10.76
C GLN A 683 9.08 19.20 -11.68
N THR A 684 7.84 18.73 -11.81
CA THR A 684 7.50 17.60 -12.67
C THR A 684 6.88 18.12 -13.97
N PHE A 685 7.20 17.47 -15.09
CA PHE A 685 6.69 17.85 -16.40
C PHE A 685 5.58 16.90 -16.89
N ALA A 686 4.58 17.45 -17.57
CA ALA A 686 3.50 16.63 -18.14
C ALA A 686 2.94 17.16 -19.46
N ALA A 687 3.50 18.23 -20.03
CA ALA A 687 3.14 18.74 -21.35
C ALA A 687 3.72 17.90 -22.49
N ARG A 688 3.49 16.59 -22.44
CA ARG A 688 3.98 15.59 -23.40
C ARG A 688 2.78 14.89 -24.04
N ALA A 689 2.76 14.81 -25.37
CA ALA A 689 1.71 14.14 -26.13
C ALA A 689 2.31 13.20 -27.20
N PRO A 690 2.80 12.01 -26.80
CA PRO A 690 3.13 10.96 -27.77
C PRO A 690 1.90 10.43 -28.52
N SER A 691 2.13 9.74 -29.64
CA SER A 691 1.07 8.99 -30.34
C SER A 691 0.77 7.64 -29.69
N ASP A 692 1.76 7.00 -29.08
CA ASP A 692 1.72 5.57 -28.74
C ASP A 692 1.35 4.73 -29.98
N PHE A 693 2.00 5.04 -31.10
CA PHE A 693 1.63 4.49 -32.41
C PHE A 693 1.94 3.00 -32.51
N HIS A 694 0.91 2.19 -32.72
CA HIS A 694 1.01 0.78 -33.05
C HIS A 694 0.52 0.53 -34.48
N ASN A 695 -0.58 1.17 -34.87
CA ASN A 695 -1.19 0.99 -36.19
C ASN A 695 -2.22 2.08 -36.54
N THR A 696 -2.57 2.18 -37.82
CA THR A 696 -3.50 3.20 -38.34
C THR A 696 -4.98 2.97 -38.00
N ARG A 697 -5.35 1.87 -37.33
CA ARG A 697 -6.73 1.61 -36.88
C ARG A 697 -7.02 2.36 -35.58
N MET A 698 -6.08 2.38 -34.64
CA MET A 698 -6.24 3.01 -33.33
C MET A 698 -5.44 4.31 -33.16
N ASP A 699 -4.49 4.58 -34.05
CA ASP A 699 -3.58 5.72 -33.92
C ASP A 699 -3.54 6.55 -35.20
N TYR A 700 -3.21 7.84 -35.06
CA TYR A 700 -2.71 8.67 -36.16
C TYR A 700 -1.20 8.49 -36.23
N TRP A 701 -0.60 8.70 -37.40
CA TRP A 701 0.85 8.58 -37.56
C TRP A 701 1.60 9.54 -36.63
N PRO A 702 2.88 9.26 -36.31
CA PRO A 702 3.70 10.15 -35.50
C PRO A 702 3.68 11.59 -36.03
N CYS A 703 3.48 12.55 -35.13
CA CYS A 703 3.26 13.96 -35.42
C CYS A 703 2.12 14.30 -36.38
N GLU A 704 1.21 13.39 -36.75
CA GLU A 704 0.04 13.73 -37.58
C GLU A 704 -1.00 14.54 -36.78
N PHE A 705 -1.32 14.06 -35.57
CA PHE A 705 -2.34 14.64 -34.70
C PHE A 705 -1.79 15.15 -33.35
N SER A 706 -1.09 14.30 -32.59
CA SER A 706 -0.40 14.70 -31.36
C SER A 706 1.02 15.14 -31.67
N THR A 707 1.43 16.24 -31.09
CA THR A 707 2.79 16.78 -31.27
C THR A 707 3.33 17.29 -29.94
N THR A 708 4.55 16.91 -29.59
CA THR A 708 5.32 17.56 -28.53
C THR A 708 6.38 18.45 -29.18
N HIS A 709 6.43 19.72 -28.79
CA HIS A 709 7.33 20.74 -29.31
C HIS A 709 8.39 21.01 -28.27
N VAL A 710 9.62 20.60 -28.53
CA VAL A 710 10.77 20.77 -27.61
C VAL A 710 11.70 21.85 -28.13
N TYR A 711 12.16 22.72 -27.23
CA TYR A 711 13.15 23.74 -27.57
C TYR A 711 14.56 23.16 -27.40
N ALA A 712 15.34 23.15 -28.48
CA ALA A 712 16.70 22.64 -28.47
C ALA A 712 17.63 23.43 -29.39
N SER A 713 18.94 23.28 -29.21
CA SER A 713 19.96 23.91 -30.06
C SER A 713 19.98 23.33 -31.49
N SER A 714 19.65 22.04 -31.63
CA SER A 714 19.51 21.34 -32.90
C SER A 714 18.58 20.13 -32.76
N ARG A 715 18.23 19.49 -33.89
CA ARG A 715 17.43 18.25 -33.89
C ARG A 715 18.21 16.98 -33.50
N ARG A 716 19.52 17.07 -33.20
CA ARG A 716 20.31 15.89 -32.80
C ARG A 716 19.77 15.30 -31.50
N THR A 717 19.83 13.98 -31.37
CA THR A 717 19.33 13.23 -30.20
C THR A 717 19.74 13.87 -28.88
N ASN A 718 21.03 14.12 -28.67
CA ASN A 718 21.51 14.66 -27.40
C ASN A 718 21.02 16.09 -27.10
N ASP A 719 20.88 16.93 -28.12
CA ASP A 719 20.35 18.29 -27.97
C ASP A 719 18.85 18.25 -27.63
N LEU A 720 18.08 17.34 -28.25
CA LEU A 720 16.67 17.11 -27.93
C LEU A 720 16.49 16.58 -26.50
N LEU A 721 17.32 15.62 -26.05
CA LEU A 721 17.28 15.11 -24.69
C LEU A 721 17.60 16.19 -23.65
N ASN A 722 18.56 17.08 -23.93
CA ASN A 722 18.80 18.24 -23.09
C ASN A 722 17.58 19.18 -23.04
N GLY A 723 16.89 19.38 -24.17
CA GLY A 723 15.63 20.12 -24.23
C GLY A 723 14.54 19.49 -23.35
N PHE A 724 14.33 18.19 -23.43
CA PHE A 724 13.39 17.47 -22.56
C PHE A 724 13.80 17.54 -21.08
N ALA A 725 15.06 17.28 -20.76
CA ALA A 725 15.57 17.34 -19.39
C ALA A 725 15.42 18.74 -18.78
N SER A 726 15.48 19.80 -19.58
CA SER A 726 15.25 21.19 -19.14
C SER A 726 13.78 21.57 -18.96
N GLY A 727 12.83 20.72 -19.39
CA GLY A 727 11.40 21.00 -19.30
C GLY A 727 10.88 22.02 -20.31
N ILE A 728 11.72 22.56 -21.21
CA ILE A 728 11.32 23.61 -22.17
C ILE A 728 10.63 22.94 -23.36
N TYR A 729 9.42 22.47 -23.13
CA TYR A 729 8.54 21.87 -24.12
C TYR A 729 7.07 22.10 -23.80
N TRP A 730 6.25 22.04 -24.85
CA TRP A 730 4.80 22.08 -24.78
C TRP A 730 4.22 21.04 -25.74
N ALA A 731 2.96 20.69 -25.58
CA ALA A 731 2.34 19.69 -26.44
C ALA A 731 0.91 20.06 -26.79
N GLN A 732 0.44 19.52 -27.91
CA GLN A 732 -0.93 19.75 -28.39
C GLN A 732 -1.50 18.55 -29.14
N HIS A 733 -2.82 18.55 -29.21
CA HIS A 733 -3.61 17.76 -30.14
C HIS A 733 -4.14 18.63 -31.28
N GLY A 734 -4.23 18.07 -32.47
CA GLY A 734 -4.97 18.64 -33.60
C GLY A 734 -4.29 19.79 -34.34
N LYS A 735 -3.02 20.08 -34.05
CA LYS A 735 -2.19 21.09 -34.75
C LYS A 735 -2.88 22.45 -34.93
N PHE A 736 -3.70 22.90 -33.98
CA PHE A 736 -4.36 24.20 -34.08
C PHE A 736 -3.45 25.36 -33.62
N VAL A 737 -2.42 25.08 -32.82
CA VAL A 737 -1.43 26.05 -32.37
C VAL A 737 -0.21 26.02 -33.30
N ALA A 738 0.17 27.17 -33.85
CA ALA A 738 1.37 27.35 -34.65
C ALA A 738 2.61 27.58 -33.77
N SER A 739 2.47 28.46 -32.78
CA SER A 739 3.53 28.76 -31.82
C SER A 739 2.95 29.16 -30.48
N LEU A 740 3.73 28.92 -29.43
CA LEU A 740 3.34 29.20 -28.06
C LEU A 740 4.56 29.66 -27.27
N SER A 741 4.36 30.64 -26.38
CA SER A 741 5.33 31.03 -25.37
C SER A 741 4.65 31.29 -24.04
N ALA A 742 5.10 30.60 -22.99
CA ALA A 742 4.65 30.81 -21.61
C ALA A 742 5.85 31.27 -20.78
N GLN A 743 5.73 32.44 -20.18
CA GLN A 743 6.83 33.15 -19.52
C GLN A 743 6.40 33.76 -18.19
N VAL A 744 7.36 34.03 -17.32
CA VAL A 744 7.18 34.89 -16.14
C VAL A 744 8.02 36.13 -16.31
N GLN A 745 7.41 37.28 -16.06
CA GLN A 745 7.98 38.60 -16.26
C GLN A 745 7.92 39.43 -14.97
N ASN A 746 8.85 40.37 -14.82
CA ASN A 746 8.76 41.42 -13.80
C ASN A 746 7.85 42.58 -14.26
N ASP A 747 7.63 43.56 -13.38
CA ASP A 747 6.81 44.74 -13.70
C ASP A 747 7.33 45.62 -14.85
N ASN A 748 8.62 45.47 -15.21
CA ASN A 748 9.20 46.17 -16.36
C ASN A 748 9.01 45.39 -17.68
N GLY A 749 8.30 44.26 -17.66
CA GLY A 749 8.08 43.39 -18.81
C GLY A 749 9.29 42.55 -19.21
N GLN A 750 10.34 42.51 -18.38
CA GLN A 750 11.51 41.67 -18.63
C GLN A 750 11.19 40.21 -18.28
N THR A 751 11.43 39.30 -19.23
CA THR A 751 11.32 37.86 -19.02
C THR A 751 12.40 37.36 -18.06
N LEU A 752 11.95 36.72 -16.98
CA LEU A 752 12.78 36.12 -15.95
C LEU A 752 12.79 34.59 -16.00
N ALA A 753 11.79 33.98 -16.64
CA ALA A 753 11.70 32.54 -16.80
C ALA A 753 10.76 32.19 -17.96
N GLN A 754 10.91 30.99 -18.49
CA GLN A 754 9.97 30.36 -19.41
C GLN A 754 9.51 29.01 -18.88
N ALA A 755 8.40 28.48 -19.42
CA ALA A 755 7.88 27.16 -19.08
C ALA A 755 9.00 26.10 -19.07
N GLY A 756 9.07 25.32 -17.99
CA GLY A 756 10.17 24.39 -17.72
C GLY A 756 11.24 24.94 -16.77
N ASN A 757 11.24 26.22 -16.42
CA ASN A 757 12.24 26.79 -15.50
C ASN A 757 11.77 26.85 -14.04
N VAL A 758 12.73 26.81 -13.14
CA VAL A 758 12.61 27.22 -11.73
C VAL A 758 13.30 28.58 -11.57
N ILE A 759 12.75 29.52 -10.79
CA ILE A 759 13.42 30.76 -10.40
C ILE A 759 13.28 31.04 -8.91
N ASP A 760 14.29 31.69 -8.34
CA ASP A 760 14.21 32.31 -7.03
C ASP A 760 13.78 33.78 -7.21
N SER A 761 12.86 34.26 -6.38
CA SER A 761 12.39 35.65 -6.40
C SER A 761 12.30 36.22 -4.99
N PRO A 762 12.81 37.45 -4.73
CA PRO A 762 12.74 38.09 -3.41
C PRO A 762 11.36 38.70 -3.14
N ARG A 763 10.29 37.96 -3.46
CA ARG A 763 8.88 38.38 -3.34
C ARG A 763 8.53 39.66 -4.09
N LEU A 764 9.23 39.92 -5.20
CA LEU A 764 8.83 40.99 -6.10
C LEU A 764 7.58 40.58 -6.88
N PRO A 765 6.63 41.50 -7.11
CA PRO A 765 5.82 41.52 -8.32
C PRO A 765 6.24 40.67 -9.55
N LEU A 766 5.53 39.55 -9.80
CA LEU A 766 5.71 38.74 -11.01
C LEU A 766 4.38 38.54 -11.75
N THR A 767 4.43 38.60 -13.08
CA THR A 767 3.29 38.35 -13.98
C THR A 767 3.60 37.15 -14.86
N ALA A 768 2.72 36.16 -14.88
CA ALA A 768 2.78 35.08 -15.86
C ALA A 768 2.09 35.52 -17.14
N LYS A 769 2.74 35.31 -18.28
CA LYS A 769 2.28 35.69 -19.61
C LYS A 769 2.26 34.48 -20.53
N LEU A 770 1.12 34.24 -21.17
CA LEU A 770 0.98 33.29 -22.26
C LEU A 770 0.78 34.06 -23.57
N SER A 771 1.52 33.68 -24.62
CA SER A 771 1.31 34.13 -25.99
C SER A 771 1.07 32.93 -26.88
N VAL A 772 0.01 32.96 -27.68
CA VAL A 772 -0.40 31.85 -28.56
C VAL A 772 -0.68 32.39 -29.95
N THR A 773 -0.09 31.78 -30.96
CA THR A 773 -0.42 32.01 -32.37
C THR A 773 -1.04 30.75 -32.95
N LEU A 774 -2.20 30.88 -33.59
CA LEU A 774 -2.92 29.77 -34.20
C LEU A 774 -2.48 29.53 -35.65
N ASN A 775 -2.49 28.25 -36.06
CA ASN A 775 -2.38 27.88 -37.46
C ASN A 775 -3.61 28.40 -38.23
N GLU A 776 -3.52 28.54 -39.56
CA GLU A 776 -4.72 28.93 -40.34
C GLU A 776 -5.78 27.84 -40.31
N LYS A 777 -5.32 26.60 -40.34
CA LYS A 777 -6.15 25.40 -40.32
C LYS A 777 -5.60 24.39 -39.32
N ASP A 778 -6.50 23.63 -38.74
CA ASP A 778 -6.17 22.48 -37.92
C ASP A 778 -5.71 21.30 -38.77
N TRP A 779 -5.42 20.18 -38.12
CA TRP A 779 -4.97 18.95 -38.79
C TRP A 779 -5.97 18.35 -39.79
N GLN A 780 -7.27 18.67 -39.69
CA GLN A 780 -8.31 18.22 -40.63
C GLN A 780 -8.57 19.23 -41.76
N GLY A 781 -7.96 20.41 -41.69
CA GLY A 781 -8.16 21.48 -42.66
C GLY A 781 -9.28 22.47 -42.29
N PHE A 782 -9.86 22.38 -41.09
CA PHE A 782 -10.84 23.33 -40.57
C PHE A 782 -10.15 24.58 -40.06
N LYS A 783 -10.83 25.74 -40.09
CA LYS A 783 -10.30 26.98 -39.51
C LYS A 783 -10.08 26.77 -38.00
N THR A 784 -8.90 27.14 -37.51
CA THR A 784 -8.60 27.04 -36.08
C THR A 784 -9.38 28.08 -35.27
N SER A 785 -9.57 27.75 -33.99
CA SER A 785 -10.11 28.64 -32.97
C SER A 785 -9.31 28.45 -31.68
N LEU A 786 -9.37 29.45 -30.80
CA LEU A 786 -9.04 29.30 -29.40
C LEU A 786 -10.29 29.69 -28.63
N ASP A 787 -10.88 28.76 -27.90
CA ASP A 787 -12.19 28.95 -27.27
C ASP A 787 -12.07 29.14 -25.75
N GLU A 788 -11.05 28.55 -25.15
CA GLU A 788 -10.79 28.63 -23.72
C GLU A 788 -9.29 28.54 -23.44
N VAL A 789 -8.80 29.33 -22.50
CA VAL A 789 -7.46 29.21 -21.93
C VAL A 789 -7.59 29.23 -20.42
N THR A 790 -6.91 28.32 -19.73
CA THR A 790 -6.86 28.27 -18.27
C THR A 790 -5.43 28.42 -17.80
N ALA A 791 -5.19 29.40 -16.93
CA ALA A 791 -4.01 29.45 -16.09
C ALA A 791 -4.28 28.63 -14.82
N VAL A 792 -3.38 27.71 -14.48
CA VAL A 792 -3.42 26.95 -13.23
C VAL A 792 -2.28 27.44 -12.35
N ILE A 793 -2.62 28.05 -11.22
CA ILE A 793 -1.69 28.58 -10.22
C ILE A 793 -1.70 27.62 -9.05
N VAL A 794 -0.55 27.02 -8.79
CA VAL A 794 -0.36 26.02 -7.75
C VAL A 794 0.52 26.61 -6.66
N THR A 795 0.08 26.54 -5.42
CA THR A 795 0.83 26.98 -4.23
C THR A 795 0.78 25.88 -3.17
N GLU A 796 1.62 25.95 -2.14
CA GLU A 796 1.52 25.01 -1.02
C GLU A 796 0.17 25.09 -0.27
N ASN A 797 -0.63 26.14 -0.50
CA ASN A 797 -1.92 26.35 0.13
C ASN A 797 -3.11 25.85 -0.71
N GLY A 798 -2.89 25.44 -1.97
CA GLY A 798 -3.97 25.04 -2.86
C GLY A 798 -3.72 25.35 -4.34
N VAL A 799 -4.72 25.02 -5.16
CA VAL A 799 -4.73 25.30 -6.60
C VAL A 799 -5.82 26.34 -6.90
N GLN A 800 -5.46 27.34 -7.70
CA GLN A 800 -6.36 28.36 -8.23
C GLN A 800 -6.33 28.32 -9.75
N THR A 801 -7.48 28.60 -10.38
CA THR A 801 -7.59 28.62 -11.84
C THR A 801 -8.19 29.93 -12.31
N GLU A 802 -7.59 30.53 -13.34
CA GLU A 802 -8.17 31.66 -14.06
C GLU A 802 -8.51 31.23 -15.48
N VAL A 803 -9.75 31.44 -15.90
CA VAL A 803 -10.25 31.02 -17.23
C VAL A 803 -10.49 32.24 -18.10
N PHE A 804 -9.91 32.22 -19.30
CA PHE A 804 -10.04 33.24 -20.32
C PHE A 804 -10.85 32.70 -21.50
N PHE A 805 -11.73 33.55 -22.05
CA PHE A 805 -12.54 33.26 -23.24
C PHE A 805 -12.13 34.22 -24.37
N PRO A 806 -11.12 33.86 -25.19
CA PRO A 806 -10.61 34.74 -26.23
C PRO A 806 -11.57 34.89 -27.42
N ASP A 807 -11.39 35.97 -28.18
CA ASP A 807 -12.11 36.20 -29.43
C ASP A 807 -11.66 35.20 -30.51
N SER A 808 -12.53 34.24 -30.83
CA SER A 808 -12.32 33.17 -31.82
C SER A 808 -11.91 33.66 -33.23
N GLN A 809 -12.05 34.95 -33.55
CA GLN A 809 -11.67 35.49 -34.88
C GLN A 809 -10.20 35.90 -34.99
N ARG A 810 -9.49 36.04 -33.86
CA ARG A 810 -8.06 36.41 -33.86
C ARG A 810 -7.19 35.17 -34.01
N ARG A 811 -5.99 35.36 -34.58
CA ARG A 811 -4.94 34.32 -34.66
C ARG A 811 -3.89 34.47 -33.58
N GLU A 812 -3.67 35.68 -33.10
CA GLU A 812 -2.66 35.98 -32.07
C GLU A 812 -3.38 36.38 -30.78
N HIS A 813 -2.99 35.73 -29.69
CA HIS A 813 -3.58 35.92 -28.38
C HIS A 813 -2.49 36.12 -27.33
N SER A 814 -2.77 36.96 -26.35
CA SER A 814 -1.92 37.12 -25.17
C SER A 814 -2.78 37.20 -23.91
N PHE A 815 -2.35 36.52 -22.87
CA PHE A 815 -3.02 36.44 -21.57
C PHE A 815 -1.98 36.70 -20.49
N GLU A 816 -2.36 37.45 -19.47
CA GLU A 816 -1.50 37.81 -18.36
C GLU A 816 -2.23 37.61 -17.03
N ILE A 817 -1.53 37.07 -16.04
CA ILE A 817 -2.04 36.91 -14.69
C ILE A 817 -0.98 37.27 -13.67
N ARG A 818 -1.40 38.00 -12.64
CA ARG A 818 -0.54 38.36 -11.52
C ARG A 818 -0.34 37.14 -10.61
N LEU A 819 0.91 36.83 -10.27
CA LEU A 819 1.22 35.68 -9.43
C LEU A 819 1.17 36.04 -7.94
N PRO A 820 0.62 35.15 -7.09
CA PRO A 820 0.59 35.35 -5.65
C PRO A 820 1.99 35.25 -5.04
N ALA A 821 2.39 36.25 -4.26
CA ALA A 821 3.66 36.27 -3.51
C ALA A 821 3.49 35.96 -2.01
N ASN A 822 2.28 35.53 -1.60
CA ASN A 822 1.96 35.16 -0.22
C ASN A 822 2.22 33.66 0.08
N ALA A 823 2.85 32.96 -0.87
CA ALA A 823 3.24 31.56 -0.77
C ALA A 823 4.78 31.45 -0.76
N ASN A 824 5.33 30.33 -0.33
CA ASN A 824 6.75 30.01 -0.44
C ASN A 824 7.08 29.43 -1.82
N ILE A 825 6.15 28.66 -2.39
CA ILE A 825 6.29 28.07 -3.72
C ILE A 825 5.08 28.48 -4.55
N THR A 826 5.32 28.87 -5.81
CA THR A 826 4.27 29.09 -6.79
C THR A 826 4.65 28.44 -8.11
N ALA A 827 3.83 27.52 -8.59
CA ALA A 827 3.89 27.02 -9.95
C ALA A 827 2.80 27.68 -10.79
N VAL A 828 3.10 27.99 -12.05
CA VAL A 828 2.09 28.41 -13.02
C VAL A 828 2.24 27.60 -14.30
N ARG A 829 1.16 26.95 -14.72
CA ARG A 829 1.06 26.22 -16.00
C ARG A 829 -0.19 26.64 -16.75
N TRP A 830 -0.18 26.41 -18.06
CA TRP A 830 -1.27 26.81 -18.93
C TRP A 830 -1.77 25.62 -19.73
N PHE A 831 -3.08 25.62 -19.98
CA PHE A 831 -3.66 24.81 -21.06
C PHE A 831 -4.74 25.61 -21.77
N GLY A 832 -4.95 25.30 -23.04
CA GLY A 832 -6.01 25.91 -23.83
C GLY A 832 -6.74 24.88 -24.66
N ARG A 833 -7.93 25.25 -25.13
CA ARG A 833 -8.86 24.38 -25.82
C ARG A 833 -9.40 25.05 -27.06
N SER A 834 -9.43 24.29 -28.15
CA SER A 834 -10.16 24.58 -29.37
C SER A 834 -11.32 23.60 -29.50
N ILE A 835 -12.52 24.11 -29.79
CA ILE A 835 -13.74 23.36 -30.04
C ILE A 835 -13.97 23.34 -31.54
N GLN A 836 -13.61 22.24 -32.17
CA GLN A 836 -13.69 22.06 -33.61
C GLN A 836 -15.11 21.72 -34.09
N PRO A 837 -15.41 21.84 -35.40
CA PRO A 837 -16.61 21.28 -36.00
C PRO A 837 -16.79 19.81 -35.55
N GLU A 838 -18.04 19.40 -35.29
CA GLU A 838 -18.40 18.11 -34.63
C GLU A 838 -18.21 18.05 -33.10
N GLN A 839 -17.92 19.19 -32.44
CA GLN A 839 -17.74 19.29 -30.98
C GLN A 839 -16.53 18.48 -30.46
N HIS A 840 -15.53 18.24 -31.32
CA HIS A 840 -14.26 17.69 -30.89
C HIS A 840 -13.43 18.75 -30.17
N HIS A 841 -12.87 18.39 -29.02
CA HIS A 841 -12.05 19.29 -28.22
C HIS A 841 -10.59 18.93 -28.39
N TYR A 842 -9.80 19.87 -28.91
CA TYR A 842 -8.34 19.77 -28.98
C TYR A 842 -7.71 20.68 -27.95
N GLN A 843 -6.65 20.21 -27.30
CA GLN A 843 -6.00 20.97 -26.23
C GLN A 843 -4.51 21.10 -26.47
N PHE A 844 -3.93 22.19 -25.96
CA PHE A 844 -2.49 22.34 -25.74
C PHE A 844 -2.21 22.47 -24.25
N PHE A 845 -1.01 22.08 -23.83
CA PHE A 845 -0.51 22.22 -22.46
C PHE A 845 0.94 22.74 -22.48
N THR A 846 1.29 23.53 -21.47
CA THR A 846 2.67 23.97 -21.20
C THR A 846 3.19 23.33 -19.93
N ASN A 847 4.50 23.10 -19.84
CA ASN A 847 5.11 22.81 -18.55
C ASN A 847 5.04 24.02 -17.61
N PRO A 848 5.16 23.81 -16.29
CA PRO A 848 5.09 24.89 -15.32
C PRO A 848 6.35 25.75 -15.31
N VAL A 849 6.19 27.02 -14.93
CA VAL A 849 7.26 27.81 -14.31
C VAL A 849 7.12 27.68 -12.80
N MET A 850 8.19 27.26 -12.12
CA MET A 850 8.25 27.18 -10.66
C MET A 850 8.94 28.42 -10.11
N ILE A 851 8.39 28.98 -9.04
CA ILE A 851 8.92 30.17 -8.35
C ILE A 851 9.11 29.81 -6.89
N HIS A 852 10.32 30.02 -6.39
CA HIS A 852 10.65 29.95 -4.97
C HIS A 852 10.74 31.37 -4.43
N TRP A 853 9.86 31.70 -3.48
CA TRP A 853 9.78 33.02 -2.89
C TRP A 853 10.70 33.11 -1.67
N GLN A 854 11.79 33.87 -1.80
CA GLN A 854 12.78 34.08 -0.74
C GLN A 854 12.39 35.20 0.22
#